data_AF-A0A1B0CUQ0-F1
#
_entry.id   AF-A0A1B0CUQ0-F1
#
_cell.length_a   1.000
_cell.length_b   1.000
_cell.length_c   1.000
_cell.angle_alpha   90.00
_cell.angle_beta   90.00
_cell.angle_gamma   90.00
#
_symmetry.space_group_name_H-M   'P 1'
#
loop_
_entity.id
_entity.type
_entity.pdbx_description
1 polymer ?
#
loop_
_entity_poly.entity_id
_entity_poly.type
_entity_poly.pdbx_seq_one_letter_code
_entity_poly.pdbx_strand_id
1 'polypeptide(L)'
;MVILVTTVHGDEPRYRKETNEIIRKLQEEQLTSVGIYYYSPYSKNESRIHPEDPPPIGFNASLPIKVIIHGWMGNKNHITIDPVKNAYLALSCCNIITVNWEGGARQNYDVARYMVDTVGKRAGELLHSFLMKMNASAVDVHILGHSLGAHIAGNIGKYFNGTIGRISALDPAGPLFRVNSTDACGRKDAIFVDAIHTDVGVLGEKTQRGHVDFYPNRGFPPQPGCYLLDILTFSSCSHFRAPLLYAESILLPEQFLAVQCEISELFNSIKKCRPKNNLISREKRQMIFMGEATPSSARGIFYLETNNAAPYGRGKHLFRDVVVLCFVFSFYGLSVLGEDLNLDSVKMYYFAPELSTEMLLDNGSTPLPYFNESETVKVIIHGYIAGYKHLSISPLRNAYLSAGAHNVFCVDWSELAFGFYPTVRYRVAKVGHHLGYMMRTQIMSRYPNIPLEQIHVLGHSLGAHIAGNVGRSFNGRIGRVTGLDPAHPAFNEGDKDWVSPSTALFVDTIHTAGNTLGQMTPTGHVSFYPNGGPPPQPGCLLIDYATFVQCSHLRAPIFYAESIIHPKAFPGVKCDFDTITNDVEQCPSLRDSTDIAYMGEFVDRKATGTYFFPTYSVPPLWEGEHRDVVVLCFVFSFYGLSVLGEDLNLDSVKMYYFAPELSTEMLLDNGSTPLPYFNESETVKVIIHGYIAGYKHLSISPLRNAGAHNVFCVDWSELAFGFYPTVRYRVAKVGHHLGYMMRTQIMSRYPNIPLEQIHVLGHSLGAHIAGNVGRSFNGRIGRVTGLDPAHPAFNEGDKDWVSPSTALFVDTIHTAGNTLGQMTPTGHVSFYPNGGPPPQPGCLLIDYATFVQCSHLRAPIFYAESIIHPKAFPGVKCDFDTITNDVEQCPSLRDSTDIAYMGEFVDRKATGTYFFLTYSVPPFGKGARF
;
A
#
# COMPACT_ATOMS: atom_id res chain seq x y z
N MET A 1 -18.59 -15.56 4.98
CA MET A 1 -18.73 -16.60 3.94
C MET A 1 -18.05 -17.93 4.33
N VAL A 2 -17.87 -18.23 5.62
CA VAL A 2 -17.38 -19.53 6.14
C VAL A 2 -18.45 -20.28 6.95
N ILE A 3 -19.60 -19.65 7.22
CA ILE A 3 -20.77 -20.30 7.83
C ILE A 3 -21.79 -20.56 6.70
N LEU A 4 -21.49 -21.53 5.84
CA LEU A 4 -22.49 -22.22 4.99
C LEU A 4 -21.90 -23.51 4.37
N VAL A 5 -20.97 -24.18 5.07
CA VAL A 5 -20.51 -25.54 4.71
C VAL A 5 -20.72 -26.48 5.89
N THR A 6 -21.90 -26.42 6.49
CA THR A 6 -22.37 -27.45 7.44
C THR A 6 -23.88 -27.57 7.31
N THR A 7 -24.38 -28.01 6.15
CA THR A 7 -25.68 -28.72 6.01
C THR A 7 -25.97 -28.98 4.54
N VAL A 8 -25.41 -30.06 3.98
CA VAL A 8 -26.14 -30.94 3.05
C VAL A 8 -25.59 -32.36 3.23
N HIS A 9 -25.99 -33.00 4.33
CA HIS A 9 -26.09 -34.46 4.39
C HIS A 9 -27.58 -34.78 4.43
N GLY A 10 -28.12 -35.00 3.24
CA GLY A 10 -29.47 -35.48 3.00
C GLY A 10 -29.45 -36.34 1.74
N ASP A 11 -29.65 -37.64 1.93
CA ASP A 11 -29.69 -38.67 0.91
C ASP A 11 -30.80 -38.41 -0.13
N GLU A 12 -30.45 -38.22 -1.40
CA GLU A 12 -31.36 -38.54 -2.53
C GLU A 12 -30.57 -38.85 -3.83
N PRO A 13 -30.72 -40.05 -4.44
CA PRO A 13 -29.92 -40.47 -5.60
C PRO A 13 -30.20 -39.74 -6.92
N ARG A 14 -31.36 -39.05 -7.04
CA ARG A 14 -31.79 -38.38 -8.29
C ARG A 14 -31.09 -37.04 -8.50
N TYR A 15 -30.96 -36.24 -7.43
CA TYR A 15 -30.29 -34.92 -7.46
C TYR A 15 -28.79 -35.01 -7.81
N ARG A 16 -28.14 -36.14 -7.49
CA ARG A 16 -26.72 -36.38 -7.76
C ARG A 16 -26.43 -36.56 -9.27
N LYS A 17 -27.38 -37.01 -10.09
CA LYS A 17 -27.17 -37.21 -11.53
C LYS A 17 -27.24 -35.91 -12.33
N GLU A 18 -28.26 -35.08 -12.10
CA GLU A 18 -28.44 -33.79 -12.79
C GLU A 18 -27.35 -32.78 -12.40
N THR A 19 -26.97 -32.73 -11.13
CA THR A 19 -25.86 -31.89 -10.63
C THR A 19 -24.52 -32.29 -11.27
N ASN A 20 -24.25 -33.59 -11.43
CA ASN A 20 -23.03 -34.07 -12.07
C ASN A 20 -22.97 -33.76 -13.57
N GLU A 21 -24.11 -33.71 -14.27
CA GLU A 21 -24.15 -33.40 -15.70
C GLU A 21 -23.96 -31.90 -15.97
N ILE A 22 -24.50 -31.05 -15.11
CA ILE A 22 -24.25 -29.59 -15.13
C ILE A 22 -22.79 -29.29 -14.80
N ILE A 23 -22.22 -29.91 -13.77
CA ILE A 23 -20.80 -29.78 -13.43
C ILE A 23 -19.91 -30.24 -14.60
N ARG A 24 -20.27 -31.34 -15.28
CA ARG A 24 -19.51 -31.82 -16.45
C ARG A 24 -19.54 -30.83 -17.62
N LYS A 25 -20.71 -30.25 -17.93
CA LYS A 25 -20.82 -29.23 -19.00
C LYS A 25 -20.04 -27.96 -18.66
N LEU A 26 -20.14 -27.48 -17.41
CA LEU A 26 -19.35 -26.35 -16.92
C LEU A 26 -17.85 -26.65 -16.97
N GLN A 27 -17.44 -27.87 -16.62
CA GLN A 27 -16.05 -28.31 -16.74
C GLN A 27 -15.56 -28.22 -18.19
N GLU A 28 -16.30 -28.80 -19.15
CA GLU A 28 -15.93 -28.78 -20.56
C GLU A 28 -15.79 -27.35 -21.12
N GLU A 29 -16.71 -26.45 -20.75
CA GLU A 29 -16.64 -25.04 -21.15
C GLU A 29 -15.41 -24.34 -20.57
N GLN A 30 -15.19 -24.44 -19.25
CA GLN A 30 -14.11 -23.72 -18.58
C GLN A 30 -12.72 -24.28 -18.92
N LEU A 31 -12.58 -25.56 -19.26
CA LEU A 31 -11.29 -26.16 -19.63
C LEU A 31 -10.69 -25.57 -20.91
N THR A 32 -11.52 -25.03 -21.81
CA THR A 32 -11.04 -24.34 -23.02
C THR A 32 -10.32 -23.02 -22.70
N SER A 33 -10.61 -22.42 -21.54
CA SER A 33 -9.98 -21.17 -21.07
C SER A 33 -8.60 -21.37 -20.45
N VAL A 34 -8.24 -22.61 -20.07
CA VAL A 34 -6.94 -22.92 -19.47
C VAL A 34 -5.84 -22.68 -20.49
N GLY A 35 -4.87 -21.84 -20.14
CA GLY A 35 -3.76 -21.47 -21.02
C GLY A 35 -2.44 -21.34 -20.27
N ILE A 36 -1.34 -21.56 -20.98
CA ILE A 36 0.01 -21.32 -20.48
C ILE A 36 0.62 -20.11 -21.20
N TYR A 37 1.34 -19.27 -20.47
CA TYR A 37 1.85 -17.98 -20.93
C TYR A 37 3.34 -17.89 -20.65
N TYR A 38 4.11 -17.54 -21.66
CA TYR A 38 5.56 -17.40 -21.57
C TYR A 38 5.97 -15.97 -21.24
N TYR A 39 6.97 -15.82 -20.37
CA TYR A 39 7.57 -14.55 -20.00
C TYR A 39 9.07 -14.57 -20.31
N SER A 40 9.55 -13.46 -20.88
CA SER A 40 10.95 -13.23 -21.21
C SER A 40 11.44 -11.96 -20.50
N PRO A 41 12.67 -11.93 -19.95
CA PRO A 41 13.25 -10.69 -19.42
C PRO A 41 13.44 -9.60 -20.50
N TYR A 42 13.39 -9.98 -21.78
CA TYR A 42 13.59 -9.07 -22.92
C TYR A 42 12.29 -8.54 -23.54
N SER A 43 11.12 -8.96 -23.04
CA SER A 43 9.81 -8.51 -23.52
C SER A 43 8.94 -8.05 -22.36
N LYS A 44 8.34 -6.86 -22.47
CA LYS A 44 7.34 -6.38 -21.51
C LYS A 44 5.99 -7.10 -21.64
N ASN A 45 5.74 -7.75 -22.78
CA ASN A 45 4.46 -8.42 -23.07
C ASN A 45 4.61 -9.94 -22.97
N GLU A 46 3.66 -10.59 -22.33
CA GLU A 46 3.53 -12.05 -22.32
C GLU A 46 3.07 -12.60 -23.68
N SER A 47 3.51 -13.81 -24.01
CA SER A 47 3.01 -14.54 -25.17
C SER A 47 2.25 -15.79 -24.70
N ARG A 48 0.97 -15.89 -25.05
CA ARG A 48 0.21 -17.13 -24.88
C ARG A 48 0.83 -18.19 -25.78
N ILE A 49 1.08 -19.39 -25.23
CA ILE A 49 1.64 -20.50 -26.00
C ILE A 49 0.49 -21.32 -26.58
N HIS A 50 0.43 -21.44 -27.91
CA HIS A 50 -0.34 -22.48 -28.58
C HIS A 50 0.57 -23.59 -29.14
N PRO A 51 0.10 -24.85 -29.21
CA PRO A 51 0.88 -25.95 -29.78
C PRO A 51 1.41 -25.68 -31.20
N GLU A 52 0.69 -24.86 -31.97
CA GLU A 52 1.05 -24.52 -33.35
C GLU A 52 2.05 -23.34 -33.46
N ASP A 53 2.16 -22.49 -32.43
CA ASP A 53 2.97 -21.26 -32.47
C ASP A 53 4.48 -21.54 -32.50
N PRO A 54 5.31 -20.78 -33.25
CA PRO A 54 6.75 -20.93 -33.20
C PRO A 54 7.32 -20.74 -31.77
N PRO A 55 8.55 -21.23 -31.50
CA PRO A 55 9.26 -20.97 -30.25
C PRO A 55 9.13 -19.50 -29.79
N PRO A 56 8.71 -19.24 -28.53
CA PRO A 56 8.58 -17.88 -28.04
C PRO A 56 9.89 -17.09 -28.11
N ILE A 57 9.80 -15.79 -28.42
CA ILE A 57 10.97 -14.91 -28.52
C ILE A 57 11.70 -14.85 -27.18
N GLY A 58 13.00 -15.15 -27.21
CA GLY A 58 13.86 -15.16 -26.02
C GLY A 58 13.81 -16.47 -25.21
N PHE A 59 13.17 -17.53 -25.71
CA PHE A 59 13.31 -18.86 -25.12
C PHE A 59 14.72 -19.40 -25.28
N ASN A 60 15.26 -20.03 -24.22
CA ASN A 60 16.56 -20.66 -24.23
C ASN A 60 16.47 -22.11 -23.74
N ALA A 61 16.63 -23.08 -24.65
CA ALA A 61 16.54 -24.51 -24.34
C ALA A 61 17.61 -25.02 -23.33
N SER A 62 18.68 -24.25 -23.10
CA SER A 62 19.73 -24.61 -22.13
C SER A 62 19.41 -24.18 -20.69
N LEU A 63 18.33 -23.41 -20.49
CA LEU A 63 17.91 -22.93 -19.18
C LEU A 63 16.73 -23.74 -18.63
N PRO A 64 16.65 -23.93 -17.30
CA PRO A 64 15.53 -24.65 -16.69
C PRO A 64 14.20 -23.92 -16.91
N ILE A 65 13.09 -24.65 -16.82
CA ILE A 65 11.74 -24.11 -17.01
C ILE A 65 11.03 -24.01 -15.66
N LYS A 66 10.59 -22.81 -15.29
CA LYS A 66 9.78 -22.53 -14.10
C LYS A 66 8.33 -22.35 -14.50
N VAL A 67 7.43 -23.17 -13.97
CA VAL A 67 5.98 -23.07 -14.20
C VAL A 67 5.31 -22.58 -12.93
N ILE A 68 4.56 -21.48 -12.97
CA ILE A 68 3.95 -20.86 -11.78
C ILE A 68 2.41 -20.89 -11.91
N ILE A 69 1.72 -21.37 -10.87
CA ILE A 69 0.28 -21.66 -10.91
C ILE A 69 -0.44 -20.99 -9.73
N HIS A 70 -1.48 -20.21 -10.03
CA HIS A 70 -2.29 -19.50 -9.02
C HIS A 70 -3.36 -20.38 -8.39
N GLY A 71 -3.92 -19.89 -7.28
CA GLY A 71 -4.99 -20.55 -6.52
C GLY A 71 -6.42 -20.13 -6.91
N TRP A 72 -7.35 -20.45 -6.01
CA TRP A 72 -8.76 -20.04 -6.08
C TRP A 72 -8.89 -18.51 -6.11
N MET A 73 -9.85 -17.98 -6.88
CA MET A 73 -10.06 -16.54 -7.13
C MET A 73 -8.88 -15.80 -7.79
N GLY A 74 -7.82 -16.52 -8.19
CA GLY A 74 -6.64 -15.94 -8.83
C GLY A 74 -6.69 -15.93 -10.37
N ASN A 75 -5.66 -15.31 -10.95
CA ASN A 75 -5.32 -15.36 -12.36
C ASN A 75 -3.78 -15.27 -12.54
N LYS A 76 -3.29 -15.25 -13.78
CA LYS A 76 -1.85 -15.17 -14.09
C LYS A 76 -1.11 -13.91 -13.59
N ASN A 77 -1.83 -12.83 -13.26
CA ASN A 77 -1.29 -11.57 -12.74
C ASN A 77 -1.65 -11.39 -11.25
N HIS A 78 -1.93 -12.49 -10.55
CA HIS A 78 -2.32 -12.45 -9.15
C HIS A 78 -1.11 -12.19 -8.24
N ILE A 79 -1.35 -11.61 -7.07
CA ILE A 79 -0.31 -11.28 -6.07
C ILE A 79 0.49 -12.50 -5.59
N THR A 80 -0.01 -13.71 -5.80
CA THR A 80 0.67 -14.98 -5.47
C THR A 80 1.62 -15.45 -6.57
N ILE A 81 1.59 -14.80 -7.75
CA ILE A 81 2.39 -15.13 -8.94
C ILE A 81 3.47 -14.09 -9.16
N ASP A 82 3.10 -12.82 -9.13
CA ASP A 82 4.01 -11.73 -9.50
C ASP A 82 5.31 -11.70 -8.69
N PRO A 83 5.32 -11.88 -7.35
CA PRO A 83 6.56 -11.87 -6.57
C PRO A 83 7.55 -12.96 -7.02
N VAL A 84 7.04 -14.19 -7.22
CA VAL A 84 7.87 -15.35 -7.61
C VAL A 84 8.35 -15.19 -9.05
N LYS A 85 7.45 -14.81 -9.97
CA LYS A 85 7.77 -14.52 -11.37
C LYS A 85 8.85 -13.44 -11.48
N ASN A 86 8.65 -12.31 -10.79
CA ASN A 86 9.55 -11.17 -10.86
C ASN A 86 10.92 -11.48 -10.24
N ALA A 87 10.97 -12.28 -9.17
CA ALA A 87 12.23 -12.74 -8.59
C ALA A 87 13.06 -13.57 -9.60
N TYR A 88 12.43 -14.49 -10.34
CA TYR A 88 13.12 -15.23 -11.40
C TYR A 88 13.50 -14.36 -12.60
N LEU A 89 12.62 -13.44 -13.03
CA LEU A 89 12.92 -12.50 -14.12
C LEU A 89 14.13 -11.62 -13.78
N ALA A 90 14.23 -11.16 -12.52
CA ALA A 90 15.35 -10.34 -12.04
C ALA A 90 16.70 -11.06 -12.16
N LEU A 91 16.71 -12.38 -11.99
CA LEU A 91 17.93 -13.19 -12.13
C LEU A 91 18.23 -13.61 -13.58
N SER A 92 17.25 -13.51 -14.48
CA SER A 92 17.35 -13.97 -15.88
C SER A 92 17.93 -15.39 -16.03
N CYS A 93 17.64 -16.28 -15.07
CA CYS A 93 18.29 -17.59 -14.93
C CYS A 93 17.47 -18.76 -15.50
N CYS A 94 16.25 -18.52 -15.97
CA CYS A 94 15.32 -19.58 -16.35
C CYS A 94 14.26 -19.10 -17.34
N ASN A 95 13.66 -20.04 -18.05
CA ASN A 95 12.43 -19.82 -18.83
C ASN A 95 11.23 -19.81 -17.90
N ILE A 96 10.33 -18.83 -18.01
CA ILE A 96 9.21 -18.67 -17.08
C ILE A 96 7.89 -18.86 -17.81
N ILE A 97 7.04 -19.72 -17.25
CA ILE A 97 5.69 -20.01 -17.75
C ILE A 97 4.71 -19.82 -16.60
N THR A 98 3.58 -19.16 -16.84
CA THR A 98 2.46 -19.13 -15.89
C THR A 98 1.28 -19.90 -16.43
N VAL A 99 0.57 -20.63 -15.58
CA VAL A 99 -0.70 -21.30 -15.93
C VAL A 99 -1.86 -20.41 -15.50
N ASN A 100 -2.68 -19.97 -16.45
CA ASN A 100 -3.91 -19.25 -16.18
C ASN A 100 -5.10 -20.21 -16.28
N TRP A 101 -5.84 -20.37 -15.18
CA TRP A 101 -7.07 -21.17 -15.13
C TRP A 101 -8.22 -20.36 -14.51
N GLU A 102 -8.15 -19.03 -14.63
CA GLU A 102 -9.07 -18.02 -14.08
C GLU A 102 -10.56 -18.38 -14.22
N GLY A 103 -10.98 -18.93 -15.36
CA GLY A 103 -12.37 -19.35 -15.59
C GLY A 103 -12.86 -20.39 -14.57
N GLY A 104 -12.03 -21.40 -14.28
CA GLY A 104 -12.30 -22.40 -13.23
C GLY A 104 -12.02 -21.86 -11.83
N ALA A 105 -11.02 -20.99 -11.66
CA ALA A 105 -10.62 -20.46 -10.35
C ALA A 105 -11.66 -19.50 -9.76
N ARG A 106 -12.46 -18.82 -10.59
CA ARG A 106 -13.53 -17.90 -10.17
C ARG A 106 -14.85 -18.59 -9.82
N GLN A 107 -14.95 -19.90 -10.02
CA GLN A 107 -16.12 -20.64 -9.60
C GLN A 107 -16.20 -20.74 -8.07
N ASN A 108 -17.35 -21.17 -7.55
CA ASN A 108 -17.49 -21.52 -6.14
C ASN A 108 -16.41 -22.54 -5.74
N TYR A 109 -15.95 -22.48 -4.49
CA TYR A 109 -14.77 -23.22 -4.04
C TYR A 109 -14.90 -24.73 -4.27
N ASP A 110 -16.07 -25.32 -4.04
CA ASP A 110 -16.36 -26.73 -4.29
C ASP A 110 -16.19 -27.11 -5.77
N VAL A 111 -16.74 -26.29 -6.68
CA VAL A 111 -16.58 -26.49 -8.13
C VAL A 111 -15.11 -26.33 -8.54
N ALA A 112 -14.45 -25.23 -8.13
CA ALA A 112 -13.04 -24.98 -8.41
C ALA A 112 -12.15 -26.12 -7.88
N ARG A 113 -12.46 -26.64 -6.69
CA ARG A 113 -11.84 -27.82 -6.09
C ARG A 113 -12.03 -29.08 -6.94
N TYR A 114 -13.23 -29.37 -7.42
CA TYR A 114 -13.48 -30.56 -8.26
C TYR A 114 -12.76 -30.47 -9.60
N MET A 115 -12.50 -29.26 -10.10
CA MET A 115 -11.79 -29.03 -11.35
C MET A 115 -10.27 -29.23 -11.28
N VAL A 116 -9.67 -29.27 -10.09
CA VAL A 116 -8.21 -29.33 -9.89
C VAL A 116 -7.54 -30.48 -10.67
N ASP A 117 -8.12 -31.67 -10.68
CA ASP A 117 -7.60 -32.82 -11.43
C ASP A 117 -7.64 -32.56 -12.95
N THR A 118 -8.79 -32.12 -13.45
CA THR A 118 -8.99 -31.90 -14.90
C THR A 118 -8.18 -30.72 -15.43
N VAL A 119 -8.07 -29.63 -14.65
CA VAL A 119 -7.20 -28.49 -14.96
C VAL A 119 -5.73 -28.92 -14.96
N GLY A 120 -5.31 -29.75 -13.99
CA GLY A 120 -3.96 -30.31 -13.95
C GLY A 120 -3.63 -31.16 -15.17
N LYS A 121 -4.54 -32.05 -15.59
CA LYS A 121 -4.40 -32.83 -16.83
C LYS A 121 -4.28 -31.93 -18.06
N ARG A 122 -5.16 -30.93 -18.19
CA ARG A 122 -5.13 -30.00 -19.32
C ARG A 122 -3.85 -29.17 -19.37
N ALA A 123 -3.43 -28.61 -18.24
CA ALA A 123 -2.16 -27.89 -18.15
C ALA A 123 -0.96 -28.80 -18.42
N GLY A 124 -1.02 -30.07 -18.01
CA GLY A 124 -0.02 -31.09 -18.30
C GLY A 124 0.09 -31.41 -19.79
N GLU A 125 -1.02 -31.56 -20.50
CA GLU A 125 -1.06 -31.73 -21.96
C GLU A 125 -0.43 -30.54 -22.70
N LEU A 126 -0.79 -29.31 -22.30
CA LEU A 126 -0.24 -28.09 -22.89
C LEU A 126 1.27 -27.99 -22.65
N LEU A 127 1.71 -28.29 -21.42
CA LEU A 127 3.12 -28.30 -21.07
C LEU A 127 3.88 -29.40 -21.82
N HIS A 128 3.33 -30.61 -21.93
CA HIS A 128 3.96 -31.72 -22.67
C HIS A 128 4.14 -31.36 -24.14
N SER A 129 3.12 -30.81 -24.78
CA SER A 129 3.19 -30.34 -26.16
C SER A 129 4.27 -29.29 -26.34
N PHE A 130 4.38 -28.35 -25.40
CA PHE A 130 5.43 -27.33 -25.40
C PHE A 130 6.83 -27.96 -25.23
N LEU A 131 7.03 -28.83 -24.25
CA LEU A 131 8.33 -29.48 -24.00
C LEU A 131 8.83 -30.28 -25.20
N MET A 132 7.95 -31.07 -25.83
CA MET A 132 8.25 -31.82 -27.05
C MET A 132 8.70 -30.89 -28.19
N LYS A 133 8.01 -29.76 -28.37
CA LYS A 133 8.35 -28.77 -29.40
C LYS A 133 9.69 -28.09 -29.17
N MET A 134 10.00 -27.80 -27.91
CA MET A 134 11.24 -27.12 -27.53
C MET A 134 12.42 -28.07 -27.32
N ASN A 135 12.22 -29.38 -27.51
CA ASN A 135 13.19 -30.43 -27.19
C ASN A 135 13.72 -30.32 -25.75
N ALA A 136 12.84 -29.97 -24.81
CA ALA A 136 13.15 -29.80 -23.39
C ALA A 136 12.69 -31.01 -22.58
N SER A 137 13.46 -31.38 -21.55
CA SER A 137 13.14 -32.53 -20.71
C SER A 137 12.24 -32.15 -19.53
N ALA A 138 11.34 -33.06 -19.15
CA ALA A 138 10.50 -32.89 -17.96
C ALA A 138 11.32 -32.79 -16.66
N VAL A 139 12.53 -33.36 -16.63
CA VAL A 139 13.43 -33.31 -15.47
C VAL A 139 13.99 -31.90 -15.22
N ASP A 140 13.98 -31.03 -16.23
CA ASP A 140 14.45 -29.64 -16.14
C ASP A 140 13.32 -28.67 -15.76
N VAL A 141 12.12 -29.20 -15.49
CA VAL A 141 10.93 -28.44 -15.11
C VAL A 141 10.78 -28.37 -13.60
N HIS A 142 10.56 -27.16 -13.10
CA HIS A 142 10.15 -26.90 -11.72
C HIS A 142 8.78 -26.20 -11.71
N ILE A 143 7.77 -26.84 -11.14
CA ILE A 143 6.41 -26.30 -11.02
C ILE A 143 6.18 -25.76 -9.60
N LEU A 144 5.76 -24.50 -9.49
CA LEU A 144 5.40 -23.83 -8.25
C LEU A 144 3.90 -23.56 -8.25
N GLY A 145 3.18 -24.10 -7.29
CA GLY A 145 1.73 -23.95 -7.20
C GLY A 145 1.30 -23.41 -5.85
N HIS A 146 0.49 -22.36 -5.84
CA HIS A 146 -0.08 -21.78 -4.62
C HIS A 146 -1.53 -22.23 -4.40
N SER A 147 -1.91 -22.57 -3.15
CA SER A 147 -3.29 -22.93 -2.80
C SER A 147 -3.82 -24.11 -3.64
N LEU A 148 -4.99 -24.00 -4.31
CA LEU A 148 -5.46 -24.99 -5.29
C LEU A 148 -4.44 -25.25 -6.42
N GLY A 149 -3.64 -24.24 -6.76
CA GLY A 149 -2.54 -24.35 -7.72
C GLY A 149 -1.46 -25.35 -7.29
N ALA A 150 -1.26 -25.57 -6.00
CA ALA A 150 -0.34 -26.60 -5.49
C ALA A 150 -0.80 -28.01 -5.89
N HIS A 151 -2.09 -28.26 -5.81
CA HIS A 151 -2.69 -29.54 -6.22
C HIS A 151 -2.76 -29.68 -7.74
N ILE A 152 -3.00 -28.59 -8.47
CA ILE A 152 -2.89 -28.56 -9.93
C ILE A 152 -1.45 -28.93 -10.34
N ALA A 153 -0.43 -28.38 -9.69
CA ALA A 153 0.97 -28.75 -9.91
C ALA A 153 1.22 -30.24 -9.68
N GLY A 154 0.66 -30.80 -8.60
CA GLY A 154 0.69 -32.24 -8.34
C GLY A 154 0.04 -33.07 -9.46
N ASN A 155 -1.11 -32.65 -9.97
CA ASN A 155 -1.80 -33.37 -11.06
C ASN A 155 -1.10 -33.24 -12.42
N ILE A 156 -0.40 -32.13 -12.69
CA ILE A 156 0.55 -32.04 -13.80
C ILE A 156 1.67 -33.09 -13.58
N GLY A 157 2.24 -33.14 -12.39
CA GLY A 157 3.24 -34.16 -12.03
C GLY A 157 2.77 -35.61 -12.31
N LYS A 158 1.54 -35.94 -11.91
CA LYS A 158 0.91 -37.24 -12.19
C LYS A 158 0.72 -37.51 -13.69
N TYR A 159 0.34 -36.49 -14.47
CA TYR A 159 0.26 -36.60 -15.93
C TYR A 159 1.61 -37.00 -16.54
N PHE A 160 2.71 -36.49 -15.98
CA PHE A 160 4.08 -36.86 -16.36
C PHE A 160 4.61 -38.11 -15.63
N ASN A 161 3.76 -38.92 -14.99
CA ASN A 161 4.15 -40.10 -14.21
C ASN A 161 5.26 -39.83 -13.16
N GLY A 162 5.27 -38.63 -12.57
CA GLY A 162 6.26 -38.25 -11.56
C GLY A 162 7.64 -37.88 -12.09
N THR A 163 7.81 -37.74 -13.41
CA THR A 163 9.11 -37.44 -14.04
C THR A 163 9.51 -35.96 -14.02
N ILE A 164 8.61 -35.07 -13.59
CA ILE A 164 8.90 -33.65 -13.40
C ILE A 164 10.06 -33.48 -12.40
N GLY A 165 10.99 -32.57 -12.68
CA GLY A 165 12.17 -32.34 -11.84
C GLY A 165 11.84 -31.94 -10.40
N ARG A 166 11.00 -30.91 -10.23
CA ARG A 166 10.61 -30.42 -8.90
C ARG A 166 9.20 -29.85 -8.87
N ILE A 167 8.50 -30.06 -7.75
CA ILE A 167 7.27 -29.34 -7.42
C ILE A 167 7.42 -28.62 -6.08
N SER A 168 7.21 -27.30 -6.04
CA SER A 168 7.09 -26.52 -4.81
C SER A 168 5.63 -26.18 -4.54
N ALA A 169 5.09 -26.73 -3.45
CA ALA A 169 3.71 -26.59 -3.04
C ALA A 169 3.60 -25.44 -2.00
N LEU A 170 3.14 -24.28 -2.44
CA LEU A 170 3.09 -23.05 -1.65
C LEU A 170 1.74 -22.93 -0.95
N ASP A 171 1.72 -23.25 0.33
CA ASP A 171 0.55 -23.31 1.21
C ASP A 171 -0.64 -24.05 0.57
N PRO A 172 -0.53 -25.38 0.38
CA PRO A 172 -1.54 -26.18 -0.33
C PRO A 172 -2.90 -26.09 0.36
N ALA A 173 -3.98 -25.99 -0.42
CA ALA A 173 -5.32 -25.76 0.11
C ALA A 173 -5.83 -26.94 0.95
N GLY A 174 -6.39 -26.65 2.12
CA GLY A 174 -6.95 -27.64 3.05
C GLY A 174 -8.39 -28.04 2.80
N PRO A 175 -9.33 -27.09 2.61
CA PRO A 175 -10.75 -27.44 2.55
C PRO A 175 -11.05 -28.43 1.40
N LEU A 176 -11.81 -29.49 1.72
CA LEU A 176 -12.18 -30.59 0.82
C LEU A 176 -11.02 -31.46 0.29
N PHE A 177 -9.80 -31.33 0.83
CA PHE A 177 -8.72 -32.29 0.61
C PHE A 177 -8.54 -33.19 1.84
N ARG A 178 -8.59 -34.50 1.61
CA ARG A 178 -8.30 -35.51 2.63
C ARG A 178 -6.84 -35.95 2.51
N VAL A 179 -6.35 -36.63 3.54
CA VAL A 179 -4.98 -37.19 3.55
C VAL A 179 -4.76 -38.10 2.33
N ASN A 180 -5.76 -38.91 1.96
CA ASN A 180 -5.72 -39.85 0.85
C ASN A 180 -6.37 -39.33 -0.46
N SER A 181 -6.63 -38.03 -0.58
CA SER A 181 -7.13 -37.45 -1.83
C SER A 181 -6.14 -37.72 -2.97
N THR A 182 -6.58 -38.45 -3.99
CA THR A 182 -5.76 -38.86 -5.14
C THR A 182 -5.40 -37.69 -6.06
N ASP A 183 -6.17 -36.62 -5.99
CA ASP A 183 -6.02 -35.37 -6.72
C ASP A 183 -5.30 -34.28 -5.92
N ALA A 184 -4.84 -34.58 -4.71
CA ALA A 184 -3.95 -33.72 -3.94
C ALA A 184 -2.49 -33.88 -4.44
N CYS A 185 -1.66 -32.87 -4.16
CA CYS A 185 -0.22 -32.96 -4.42
C CYS A 185 0.42 -34.00 -3.47
N GLY A 186 1.43 -34.73 -3.93
CA GLY A 186 2.15 -35.68 -3.10
C GLY A 186 3.56 -35.99 -3.60
N ARG A 187 4.33 -36.64 -2.73
CA ARG A 187 5.74 -37.03 -2.94
C ARG A 187 6.05 -37.75 -4.26
N LYS A 188 5.07 -38.46 -4.83
CA LYS A 188 5.24 -39.23 -6.08
C LYS A 188 5.00 -38.40 -7.35
N ASP A 189 4.57 -37.15 -7.20
CA ASP A 189 4.17 -36.30 -8.32
C ASP A 189 5.39 -35.68 -9.04
N ALA A 190 6.58 -35.72 -8.45
CA ALA A 190 7.83 -35.28 -9.07
C ALA A 190 9.04 -36.00 -8.44
N ILE A 191 10.21 -35.89 -9.08
CA ILE A 191 11.49 -36.40 -8.56
C ILE A 191 11.77 -35.77 -7.18
N PHE A 192 11.47 -34.49 -7.01
CA PHE A 192 11.52 -33.79 -5.73
C PHE A 192 10.25 -32.96 -5.52
N VAL A 193 9.76 -32.93 -4.28
CA VAL A 193 8.57 -32.16 -3.92
C VAL A 193 8.84 -31.52 -2.57
N ASP A 194 8.67 -30.21 -2.46
CA ASP A 194 8.76 -29.49 -1.20
C ASP A 194 7.53 -28.63 -0.97
N ALA A 195 7.10 -28.51 0.28
CA ALA A 195 5.91 -27.75 0.64
C ALA A 195 6.24 -26.68 1.69
N ILE A 196 5.62 -25.51 1.58
CA ILE A 196 5.72 -24.44 2.58
C ILE A 196 4.32 -24.20 3.14
N HIS A 197 4.13 -24.42 4.43
CA HIS A 197 2.85 -24.25 5.11
C HIS A 197 2.88 -22.97 5.96
N THR A 198 1.96 -22.04 5.66
CA THR A 198 1.86 -20.74 6.34
C THR A 198 0.47 -20.47 6.92
N ASP A 199 -0.56 -21.19 6.49
CA ASP A 199 -1.95 -21.02 6.95
C ASP A 199 -2.63 -22.32 7.39
N VAL A 200 -1.90 -23.14 8.14
CA VAL A 200 -2.35 -24.46 8.57
C VAL A 200 -3.65 -24.39 9.37
N GLY A 201 -4.66 -25.10 8.89
CA GLY A 201 -5.93 -25.32 9.60
C GLY A 201 -7.02 -24.29 9.32
N VAL A 202 -6.77 -23.32 8.43
CA VAL A 202 -7.80 -22.39 7.93
C VAL A 202 -7.96 -22.55 6.42
N LEU A 203 -7.12 -21.92 5.59
CA LEU A 203 -7.11 -22.12 4.14
C LEU A 203 -6.04 -23.14 3.72
N GLY A 204 -4.89 -23.17 4.41
CA GLY A 204 -3.80 -24.11 4.19
C GLY A 204 -3.98 -25.44 4.94
N GLU A 205 -3.43 -26.52 4.38
CA GLU A 205 -3.52 -27.85 4.97
C GLU A 205 -2.36 -28.20 5.92
N LYS A 206 -2.63 -29.05 6.92
CA LYS A 206 -1.62 -29.58 7.85
C LYS A 206 -0.92 -30.86 7.36
N THR A 207 -1.39 -31.42 6.25
CA THR A 207 -0.95 -32.74 5.77
C THR A 207 0.44 -32.61 5.16
N GLN A 208 1.33 -33.54 5.51
CA GLN A 208 2.61 -33.64 4.84
C GLN A 208 2.42 -34.07 3.38
N ARG A 209 2.82 -33.23 2.42
CA ARG A 209 2.69 -33.49 0.98
C ARG A 209 4.03 -33.71 0.29
N GLY A 210 5.07 -33.02 0.74
CA GLY A 210 6.39 -33.02 0.11
C GLY A 210 7.33 -34.09 0.62
N HIS A 211 8.40 -34.34 -0.14
CA HIS A 211 9.62 -34.96 0.39
C HIS A 211 10.16 -34.15 1.58
N VAL A 212 10.03 -32.82 1.50
CA VAL A 212 10.32 -31.85 2.55
C VAL A 212 9.11 -30.97 2.79
N ASP A 213 8.78 -30.68 4.05
CA ASP A 213 7.68 -29.78 4.39
C ASP A 213 8.15 -28.77 5.44
N PHE A 214 8.07 -27.50 5.09
CA PHE A 214 8.48 -26.37 5.92
C PHE A 214 7.28 -25.74 6.60
N TYR A 215 7.44 -25.43 7.89
CA TYR A 215 6.42 -24.78 8.72
C TYR A 215 7.00 -23.49 9.32
N PRO A 216 7.23 -22.43 8.52
CA PRO A 216 7.65 -21.13 9.04
C PRO A 216 6.69 -20.65 10.12
N ASN A 217 7.25 -20.26 11.27
CA ASN A 217 6.48 -19.80 12.42
C ASN A 217 5.42 -20.81 12.89
N ARG A 218 5.73 -22.12 12.78
CA ARG A 218 4.85 -23.28 13.05
C ARG A 218 3.77 -23.51 11.98
N GLY A 219 3.76 -22.71 10.92
CA GLY A 219 2.82 -22.78 9.81
C GLY A 219 1.39 -22.37 10.16
N PHE A 220 1.09 -21.96 11.39
CA PHE A 220 -0.24 -21.48 11.74
C PHE A 220 -0.45 -20.01 11.35
N PRO A 221 -1.68 -19.61 11.05
CA PRO A 221 -2.04 -18.21 11.13
C PRO A 221 -2.15 -17.75 12.59
N PRO A 222 -1.90 -16.46 12.86
CA PRO A 222 -1.30 -15.52 11.93
C PRO A 222 0.21 -15.71 11.83
N GLN A 223 0.74 -15.69 10.61
CA GLN A 223 2.16 -15.48 10.36
C GLN A 223 2.57 -14.09 10.89
N PRO A 224 3.84 -13.88 11.27
CA PRO A 224 4.33 -12.57 11.67
C PRO A 224 3.96 -11.51 10.62
N GLY A 225 3.30 -10.43 11.05
CA GLY A 225 2.79 -9.36 10.19
C GLY A 225 1.41 -9.60 9.56
N CYS A 226 0.75 -10.74 9.85
CA CYS A 226 -0.60 -11.06 9.33
C CYS A 226 -1.73 -10.98 10.36
N TYR A 227 -1.45 -10.61 11.61
CA TYR A 227 -2.41 -10.62 12.73
C TYR A 227 -3.74 -9.92 12.42
N LEU A 228 -3.71 -8.74 11.79
CA LEU A 228 -4.90 -7.99 11.41
C LEU A 228 -5.51 -8.47 10.08
N LEU A 229 -4.67 -8.70 9.07
CA LEU A 229 -5.15 -9.05 7.74
C LEU A 229 -5.85 -10.42 7.75
N ASP A 230 -5.41 -11.39 8.54
CA ASP A 230 -6.08 -12.70 8.61
C ASP A 230 -7.47 -12.61 9.25
N ILE A 231 -7.68 -11.68 10.18
CA ILE A 231 -9.00 -11.42 10.76
C ILE A 231 -9.93 -10.79 9.71
N LEU A 232 -9.41 -9.84 8.92
CA LEU A 232 -10.20 -9.10 7.91
C LEU A 232 -10.43 -9.88 6.60
N THR A 233 -9.53 -10.79 6.26
CA THR A 233 -9.53 -11.51 4.98
C THR A 233 -9.79 -13.02 5.12
N PHE A 234 -10.22 -13.47 6.30
CA PHE A 234 -10.40 -14.88 6.62
C PHE A 234 -9.14 -15.72 6.31
N SER A 235 -7.99 -15.32 6.89
CA SER A 235 -6.66 -15.95 6.77
C SER A 235 -5.88 -15.72 5.46
N SER A 236 -6.33 -14.82 4.58
CA SER A 236 -5.68 -14.66 3.28
C SER A 236 -4.25 -14.11 3.37
N CYS A 237 -3.84 -13.38 4.41
CA CYS A 237 -2.47 -12.88 4.52
C CYS A 237 -1.48 -14.00 4.83
N SER A 238 -1.78 -14.82 5.83
CA SER A 238 -0.99 -16.02 6.13
C SER A 238 -0.99 -16.97 4.94
N HIS A 239 -2.12 -17.09 4.24
CA HIS A 239 -2.21 -17.91 3.04
C HIS A 239 -1.32 -17.38 1.90
N PHE A 240 -1.24 -16.07 1.71
CA PHE A 240 -0.38 -15.44 0.70
C PHE A 240 1.08 -15.30 1.14
N ARG A 241 1.42 -15.67 2.39
CA ARG A 241 2.79 -15.54 2.90
C ARG A 241 3.76 -16.51 2.21
N ALA A 242 3.35 -17.75 1.93
CA ALA A 242 4.21 -18.75 1.29
C ALA A 242 4.86 -18.29 -0.03
N PRO A 243 4.14 -17.72 -1.02
CA PRO A 243 4.77 -17.22 -2.25
C PRO A 243 5.70 -16.02 -2.01
N LEU A 244 5.45 -15.19 -0.99
CA LEU A 244 6.36 -14.09 -0.63
C LEU A 244 7.67 -14.61 -0.03
N LEU A 245 7.60 -15.57 0.89
CA LEU A 245 8.78 -16.22 1.47
C LEU A 245 9.58 -16.95 0.38
N TYR A 246 8.90 -17.64 -0.54
CA TYR A 246 9.56 -18.31 -1.65
C TYR A 246 10.23 -17.31 -2.60
N ALA A 247 9.54 -16.22 -2.97
CA ALA A 247 10.10 -15.18 -3.83
C ALA A 247 11.38 -14.57 -3.24
N GLU A 248 11.40 -14.29 -1.94
CA GLU A 248 12.60 -13.83 -1.26
C GLU A 248 13.71 -14.88 -1.25
N SER A 249 13.38 -16.16 -1.06
CA SER A 249 14.37 -17.25 -1.07
C SER A 249 15.09 -17.43 -2.43
N ILE A 250 14.46 -17.00 -3.54
CA ILE A 250 15.08 -16.99 -4.87
C ILE A 250 16.22 -15.97 -4.91
N LEU A 251 15.96 -14.77 -4.38
CA LEU A 251 16.93 -13.66 -4.37
C LEU A 251 17.97 -13.82 -3.25
N LEU A 252 17.58 -14.44 -2.13
CA LEU A 252 18.35 -14.55 -0.89
C LEU A 252 18.33 -16.00 -0.35
N PRO A 253 19.02 -16.94 -1.01
CA PRO A 253 18.91 -18.38 -0.73
C PRO A 253 19.38 -18.81 0.67
N GLU A 254 20.22 -18.02 1.34
CA GLU A 254 20.75 -18.36 2.67
C GLU A 254 19.92 -17.78 3.83
N GLN A 255 18.83 -17.05 3.56
CA GLN A 255 18.12 -16.31 4.61
C GLN A 255 17.05 -17.14 5.35
N PHE A 256 16.62 -18.27 4.80
CA PHE A 256 15.57 -19.12 5.38
C PHE A 256 16.12 -20.42 5.95
N LEU A 257 17.12 -20.33 6.83
CA LEU A 257 17.68 -21.51 7.48
C LEU A 257 16.62 -22.19 8.37
N ALA A 258 16.30 -23.43 8.05
CA ALA A 258 15.31 -24.24 8.73
C ALA A 258 15.95 -25.46 9.38
N VAL A 259 15.45 -25.83 10.56
CA VAL A 259 15.94 -26.96 11.36
C VAL A 259 14.95 -28.11 11.30
N GLN A 260 15.47 -29.33 11.14
CA GLN A 260 14.66 -30.53 11.10
C GLN A 260 13.94 -30.75 12.44
N CYS A 261 12.65 -31.09 12.35
CA CYS A 261 11.78 -31.32 13.49
C CYS A 261 10.78 -32.44 13.22
N GLU A 262 10.23 -32.99 14.30
CA GLU A 262 9.06 -33.86 14.22
C GLU A 262 7.76 -33.04 14.24
N ILE A 263 6.72 -33.51 13.55
CA ILE A 263 5.41 -32.83 13.50
C ILE A 263 4.81 -32.64 14.92
N SER A 264 5.06 -33.60 15.82
CA SER A 264 4.59 -33.55 17.21
C SER A 264 5.33 -32.48 18.02
N GLU A 265 6.61 -32.25 17.73
CA GLU A 265 7.41 -31.20 18.37
C GLU A 265 6.97 -29.82 17.89
N LEU A 266 6.67 -29.66 16.60
CA LEU A 266 6.21 -28.40 16.01
C LEU A 266 4.91 -27.90 16.67
N PHE A 267 3.96 -28.81 16.87
CA PHE A 267 2.64 -28.47 17.40
C PHE A 267 2.59 -28.44 18.93
N ASN A 268 3.31 -29.33 19.63
CA ASN A 268 3.18 -29.48 21.08
C ASN A 268 4.40 -29.01 21.88
N SER A 269 5.57 -28.83 21.28
CA SER A 269 6.83 -28.60 22.02
C SER A 269 7.89 -27.84 21.21
N ILE A 270 7.53 -26.68 20.65
CA ILE A 270 8.41 -25.91 19.75
C ILE A 270 9.79 -25.56 20.34
N LYS A 271 9.90 -25.51 21.68
CA LYS A 271 11.17 -25.34 22.39
C LYS A 271 12.20 -26.44 22.10
N LYS A 272 11.77 -27.63 21.66
CA LYS A 272 12.66 -28.74 21.23
C LYS A 272 13.24 -28.53 19.83
N CYS A 273 12.53 -27.75 19.00
CA CYS A 273 12.95 -27.37 17.67
C CYS A 273 13.93 -26.19 17.66
N ARG A 274 13.91 -25.32 18.68
CA ARG A 274 14.81 -24.16 18.76
C ARG A 274 16.19 -24.57 19.30
N PRO A 275 17.30 -24.18 18.64
CA PRO A 275 18.62 -24.35 19.23
C PRO A 275 18.77 -23.48 20.48
N LYS A 276 19.30 -24.04 21.57
CA LYS A 276 19.58 -23.30 22.82
C LYS A 276 20.93 -22.58 22.72
N ASN A 277 20.99 -21.33 23.21
CA ASN A 277 22.19 -20.50 23.35
C ASN A 277 23.46 -21.32 23.65
N ASN A 278 24.34 -21.44 22.65
CA ASN A 278 25.70 -22.01 22.73
C ASN A 278 25.87 -23.36 23.45
N LEU A 279 24.81 -24.15 23.60
CA LEU A 279 24.92 -25.56 23.93
C LEU A 279 24.38 -26.33 22.75
N ILE A 280 25.31 -26.91 21.98
CA ILE A 280 25.07 -28.04 21.09
C ILE A 280 24.11 -28.98 21.83
N SER A 281 22.83 -28.95 21.47
CA SER A 281 21.90 -30.01 21.87
C SER A 281 22.54 -31.30 21.40
N ARG A 282 22.57 -32.31 22.28
CA ARG A 282 23.21 -33.62 22.05
C ARG A 282 22.76 -34.36 20.78
N GLU A 283 21.78 -33.84 20.04
CA GLU A 283 21.32 -34.31 18.74
C GLU A 283 21.70 -33.30 17.64
N LYS A 284 22.58 -33.68 16.72
CA LYS A 284 22.86 -32.92 15.49
C LYS A 284 21.65 -33.04 14.56
N ARG A 285 20.71 -32.10 14.64
CA ARG A 285 19.57 -32.01 13.71
C ARG A 285 20.03 -31.44 12.37
N GLN A 286 19.47 -31.96 11.27
CA GLN A 286 19.77 -31.45 9.94
C GLN A 286 19.25 -30.01 9.81
N MET A 287 20.04 -29.13 9.17
CA MET A 287 19.62 -27.78 8.83
C MET A 287 19.75 -27.59 7.32
N ILE A 288 18.72 -27.04 6.69
CA ILE A 288 18.66 -26.75 5.25
C ILE A 288 18.00 -25.40 5.03
N PHE A 289 18.15 -24.81 3.85
CA PHE A 289 17.44 -23.59 3.50
C PHE A 289 16.07 -23.92 2.91
N MET A 290 15.03 -23.24 3.39
CA MET A 290 13.70 -23.28 2.78
C MET A 290 13.67 -22.46 1.48
N GLY A 291 12.92 -22.96 0.50
CA GLY A 291 12.68 -22.25 -0.76
C GLY A 291 13.58 -22.73 -1.90
N GLU A 292 14.03 -21.84 -2.78
CA GLU A 292 14.71 -22.25 -4.03
C GLU A 292 15.98 -23.08 -3.80
N ALA A 293 16.76 -22.78 -2.76
CA ALA A 293 17.98 -23.49 -2.41
C ALA A 293 17.78 -24.81 -1.64
N THR A 294 16.54 -25.30 -1.52
CA THR A 294 16.26 -26.57 -0.83
C THR A 294 16.97 -27.75 -1.54
N PRO A 295 17.81 -28.54 -0.85
CA PRO A 295 18.48 -29.68 -1.46
C PRO A 295 17.49 -30.78 -1.86
N SER A 296 17.58 -31.29 -3.09
CA SER A 296 16.69 -32.34 -3.61
C SER A 296 16.82 -33.69 -2.88
N SER A 297 17.92 -33.90 -2.15
CA SER A 297 18.14 -35.08 -1.29
C SER A 297 17.53 -34.94 0.12
N ALA A 298 17.10 -33.73 0.52
CA ALA A 298 16.58 -33.49 1.85
C ALA A 298 15.23 -34.20 2.07
N ARG A 299 14.97 -34.66 3.28
CA ARG A 299 13.73 -35.36 3.65
C ARG A 299 13.29 -34.95 5.05
N GLY A 300 11.98 -34.84 5.25
CA GLY A 300 11.40 -34.63 6.59
C GLY A 300 10.72 -33.28 6.76
N ILE A 301 10.48 -32.91 8.01
CA ILE A 301 9.75 -31.69 8.38
C ILE A 301 10.74 -30.68 8.96
N PHE A 302 10.58 -29.42 8.57
CA PHE A 302 11.50 -28.36 8.94
C PHE A 302 10.76 -27.15 9.51
N TYR A 303 11.36 -26.55 10.53
CA TYR A 303 10.86 -25.37 11.21
C TYR A 303 11.85 -24.22 11.06
N LEU A 304 11.32 -23.01 10.93
CA LEU A 304 12.09 -21.78 10.96
C LEU A 304 11.22 -20.65 11.49
N GLU A 305 11.87 -19.55 11.86
CA GLU A 305 11.20 -18.31 12.20
C GLU A 305 11.52 -17.26 11.14
N THR A 306 10.53 -16.42 10.85
CA THR A 306 10.68 -15.31 9.91
C THR A 306 10.39 -13.98 10.61
N ASN A 307 10.82 -12.89 9.99
CA ASN A 307 10.42 -11.55 10.39
C ASN A 307 8.96 -11.29 10.01
N ASN A 308 8.37 -10.23 10.55
CA ASN A 308 7.02 -9.77 10.23
C ASN A 308 6.94 -8.97 8.92
N ALA A 309 8.07 -8.54 8.37
CA ALA A 309 8.22 -7.80 7.12
C ALA A 309 9.45 -8.29 6.35
N ALA A 310 9.53 -7.96 5.06
CA ALA A 310 10.69 -8.26 4.23
C ALA A 310 11.92 -7.42 4.66
N PRO A 311 13.16 -7.96 4.62
CA PRO A 311 13.46 -9.36 4.37
C PRO A 311 12.95 -10.26 5.51
N TYR A 312 12.15 -11.26 5.15
CA TYR A 312 11.50 -12.18 6.06
C TYR A 312 12.49 -13.20 6.63
N GLY A 313 13.51 -13.59 5.86
CA GLY A 313 14.51 -14.53 6.33
C GLY A 313 15.43 -13.92 7.38
N ARG A 314 15.86 -14.73 8.35
CA ARG A 314 16.71 -14.32 9.49
C ARG A 314 18.17 -14.74 9.35
N GLY A 315 18.52 -15.48 8.30
CA GLY A 315 19.87 -15.96 8.07
C GLY A 315 20.36 -16.99 9.10
N LYS A 316 21.68 -17.19 9.13
CA LYS A 316 22.36 -18.18 10.00
C LYS A 316 22.49 -17.73 11.47
N HIS A 317 22.12 -16.50 11.82
CA HIS A 317 22.32 -15.94 13.16
C HIS A 317 21.00 -15.92 13.95
N LEU A 318 20.76 -16.96 14.76
CA LEU A 318 19.70 -16.97 15.77
C LEU A 318 20.09 -16.08 16.96
N PHE A 319 19.33 -15.00 17.19
CA PHE A 319 19.25 -14.18 18.42
C PHE A 319 20.56 -13.83 19.14
N ARG A 320 21.13 -12.65 18.85
CA ARG A 320 21.55 -11.64 19.85
C ARG A 320 21.97 -10.33 19.18
N ASP A 321 21.76 -9.24 19.90
CA ASP A 321 22.05 -7.85 19.57
C ASP A 321 23.36 -7.64 18.80
N VAL A 322 23.26 -7.14 17.56
CA VAL A 322 24.02 -6.05 16.94
C VAL A 322 23.29 -5.76 15.62
N VAL A 323 22.57 -4.65 15.56
CA VAL A 323 22.23 -3.98 14.31
C VAL A 323 23.55 -3.47 13.76
N VAL A 324 24.13 -4.14 12.77
CA VAL A 324 25.10 -3.70 11.75
C VAL A 324 25.56 -4.97 11.03
N LEU A 325 25.66 -4.91 9.69
CA LEU A 325 26.10 -5.95 8.73
C LEU A 325 25.03 -6.90 8.19
N CYS A 326 24.31 -6.44 7.15
CA CYS A 326 24.06 -7.24 5.95
C CYS A 326 23.84 -6.35 4.70
N PHE A 327 24.77 -5.41 4.45
CA PHE A 327 25.12 -4.98 3.08
C PHE A 327 26.46 -5.64 2.71
N VAL A 328 26.50 -6.97 2.64
CA VAL A 328 27.60 -7.63 1.92
C VAL A 328 27.19 -7.62 0.46
N PHE A 329 27.55 -6.55 -0.23
CA PHE A 329 27.68 -6.57 -1.68
C PHE A 329 28.64 -7.70 -2.02
N SER A 330 28.14 -8.77 -2.64
CA SER A 330 29.02 -9.70 -3.34
C SER A 330 29.62 -8.95 -4.53
N PHE A 331 30.79 -8.36 -4.30
CA PHE A 331 31.70 -7.91 -5.34
C PHE A 331 32.08 -9.13 -6.19
N TYR A 332 31.43 -9.27 -7.34
CA TYR A 332 32.08 -9.81 -8.52
C TYR A 332 32.02 -8.72 -9.58
N GLY A 333 33.20 -8.31 -10.01
CA GLY A 333 33.37 -7.24 -10.99
C GLY A 333 32.63 -7.57 -12.28
N LEU A 334 31.60 -6.79 -12.56
CA LEU A 334 31.30 -6.43 -13.93
C LEU A 334 31.90 -5.05 -14.14
N SER A 335 32.91 -4.99 -15.00
CA SER A 335 33.43 -3.77 -15.59
C SER A 335 32.27 -2.92 -16.10
N VAL A 336 32.02 -1.79 -15.43
CA VAL A 336 31.13 -0.73 -15.89
C VAL A 336 31.79 -0.11 -17.13
N LEU A 337 31.44 -0.64 -18.29
CA LEU A 337 31.66 0.06 -19.56
C LEU A 337 30.73 1.27 -19.54
N GLY A 338 31.32 2.45 -19.75
CA GLY A 338 30.64 3.74 -19.65
C GLY A 338 29.44 3.82 -20.58
N GLU A 339 28.25 3.90 -20.00
CA GLU A 339 27.12 4.53 -20.68
C GLU A 339 27.34 6.03 -20.72
N ASP A 340 27.18 6.64 -21.90
CA ASP A 340 27.16 8.09 -22.05
C ASP A 340 26.02 8.67 -21.21
N LEU A 341 26.38 9.45 -20.18
CA LEU A 341 25.41 10.11 -19.31
C LEU A 341 24.80 11.29 -20.05
N ASN A 342 23.51 11.21 -20.35
CA ASN A 342 22.73 12.31 -20.90
C ASN A 342 22.50 13.40 -19.84
N LEU A 343 23.50 14.25 -19.59
CA LEU A 343 23.40 15.34 -18.61
C LEU A 343 22.38 16.41 -19.02
N ASP A 344 22.06 16.52 -20.31
CA ASP A 344 21.05 17.46 -20.84
C ASP A 344 19.62 17.13 -20.36
N SER A 345 19.42 15.93 -19.80
CA SER A 345 18.17 15.56 -19.13
C SER A 345 17.92 16.31 -17.81
N VAL A 346 18.97 16.90 -17.20
CA VAL A 346 18.86 17.66 -15.96
C VAL A 346 18.24 19.03 -16.24
N LYS A 347 17.14 19.33 -15.54
CA LYS A 347 16.33 20.54 -15.74
C LYS A 347 16.23 21.35 -14.46
N MET A 348 16.11 22.66 -14.60
CA MET A 348 15.86 23.58 -13.49
C MET A 348 14.56 24.34 -13.73
N TYR A 349 13.63 24.24 -12.77
CA TYR A 349 12.34 24.91 -12.82
C TYR A 349 12.31 26.06 -11.82
N TYR A 350 11.98 27.26 -12.30
CA TYR A 350 11.82 28.47 -11.53
C TYR A 350 10.38 28.64 -11.02
N PHE A 351 10.27 29.07 -9.77
CA PHE A 351 9.03 29.35 -9.07
C PHE A 351 9.12 30.68 -8.33
N ALA A 352 8.03 31.43 -8.35
CA ALA A 352 7.80 32.65 -7.58
C ALA A 352 6.30 32.69 -7.16
N PRO A 353 5.93 33.37 -6.06
CA PRO A 353 4.55 33.39 -5.55
C PRO A 353 3.50 33.85 -6.57
N GLU A 354 3.88 34.78 -7.45
CA GLU A 354 3.00 35.39 -8.46
C GLU A 354 2.90 34.59 -9.75
N LEU A 355 3.71 33.54 -9.93
CA LEU A 355 3.66 32.70 -11.12
C LEU A 355 2.49 31.71 -11.06
N SER A 356 1.68 31.68 -12.12
CA SER A 356 0.58 30.70 -12.26
C SER A 356 1.07 29.28 -12.53
N THR A 357 2.26 29.14 -13.13
CA THR A 357 2.89 27.87 -13.50
C THR A 357 4.40 27.98 -13.42
N GLU A 358 5.09 26.87 -13.19
CA GLU A 358 6.55 26.81 -13.21
C GLU A 358 7.14 27.22 -14.57
N MET A 359 8.33 27.82 -14.54
CA MET A 359 9.08 28.13 -15.76
C MET A 359 10.32 27.25 -15.85
N LEU A 360 10.47 26.51 -16.95
CA LEU A 360 11.72 25.80 -17.24
C LEU A 360 12.81 26.82 -17.60
N LEU A 361 13.97 26.79 -16.95
CA LEU A 361 15.09 27.65 -17.34
C LEU A 361 15.70 27.19 -18.65
N ASP A 362 15.93 28.16 -19.53
CA ASP A 362 16.79 28.01 -20.71
C ASP A 362 18.15 28.69 -20.49
N ASN A 363 19.05 28.57 -21.47
CA ASN A 363 20.35 29.25 -21.48
C ASN A 363 20.27 30.70 -21.99
N GLY A 364 19.08 31.28 -22.10
CA GLY A 364 18.87 32.64 -22.58
C GLY A 364 19.27 33.71 -21.57
N SER A 365 19.28 34.97 -22.00
CA SER A 365 19.56 36.14 -21.16
C SER A 365 18.30 36.86 -20.68
N THR A 366 17.11 36.33 -20.99
CA THR A 366 15.84 36.95 -20.60
C THR A 366 15.72 36.97 -19.08
N PRO A 367 15.44 38.13 -18.46
CA PRO A 367 15.18 38.21 -17.03
C PRO A 367 13.97 37.34 -16.65
N LEU A 368 14.12 36.58 -15.57
CA LEU A 368 13.03 35.85 -14.94
C LEU A 368 12.04 36.83 -14.28
N PRO A 369 10.74 36.64 -14.48
CA PRO A 369 9.71 37.50 -13.88
C PRO A 369 9.73 37.39 -12.35
N TYR A 370 9.51 38.51 -11.67
CA TYR A 370 9.46 38.62 -10.20
C TYR A 370 10.76 38.27 -9.47
N PHE A 371 11.84 37.96 -10.20
CA PHE A 371 13.13 37.64 -9.59
C PHE A 371 13.69 38.86 -8.84
N ASN A 372 14.17 38.64 -7.62
CA ASN A 372 14.65 39.70 -6.75
C ASN A 372 16.14 39.51 -6.41
N GLU A 373 17.04 40.29 -7.02
CA GLU A 373 18.50 40.18 -6.77
C GLU A 373 18.92 40.45 -5.31
N SER A 374 18.05 41.00 -4.47
CA SER A 374 18.32 41.18 -3.04
C SER A 374 17.95 39.97 -2.17
N GLU A 375 17.20 39.01 -2.72
CA GLU A 375 16.74 37.81 -2.02
C GLU A 375 17.68 36.61 -2.23
N THR A 376 17.71 35.72 -1.23
CA THR A 376 18.49 34.47 -1.31
C THR A 376 17.94 33.57 -2.40
N VAL A 377 18.83 33.07 -3.27
CA VAL A 377 18.50 32.05 -4.27
C VAL A 377 18.42 30.68 -3.61
N LYS A 378 17.24 30.04 -3.66
CA LYS A 378 16.99 28.70 -3.10
C LYS A 378 16.99 27.67 -4.22
N VAL A 379 17.91 26.70 -4.18
CA VAL A 379 17.96 25.59 -5.14
C VAL A 379 17.67 24.28 -4.41
N ILE A 380 16.60 23.58 -4.78
CA ILE A 380 16.09 22.39 -4.08
C ILE A 380 16.24 21.14 -4.97
N ILE A 381 16.90 20.09 -4.44
CA ILE A 381 17.33 18.91 -5.19
C ILE A 381 16.79 17.62 -4.56
N HIS A 382 16.15 16.76 -5.35
CA HIS A 382 15.58 15.49 -4.88
C HIS A 382 16.62 14.35 -4.85
N GLY A 383 16.24 13.23 -4.24
CA GLY A 383 17.03 12.01 -4.14
C GLY A 383 16.80 10.97 -5.24
N TYR A 384 17.16 9.73 -4.90
CA TYR A 384 17.00 8.52 -5.70
C TYR A 384 15.52 8.21 -5.99
N ILE A 385 15.20 7.78 -7.23
CA ILE A 385 13.83 7.46 -7.70
C ILE A 385 12.83 8.58 -7.35
N ALA A 386 13.21 9.83 -7.58
CA ALA A 386 12.36 11.00 -7.34
C ALA A 386 12.42 11.96 -8.54
N GLY A 387 11.63 13.03 -8.47
CA GLY A 387 11.57 14.12 -9.45
C GLY A 387 11.25 15.45 -8.76
N TYR A 388 11.29 16.57 -9.49
CA TYR A 388 11.07 17.91 -8.92
C TYR A 388 9.69 18.14 -8.28
N LYS A 389 8.71 17.28 -8.57
CA LYS A 389 7.35 17.30 -7.98
C LYS A 389 7.18 16.34 -6.79
N HIS A 390 8.19 15.54 -6.48
CA HIS A 390 8.15 14.53 -5.42
C HIS A 390 8.09 15.15 -4.02
N LEU A 391 7.62 14.37 -3.03
CA LEU A 391 7.48 14.78 -1.62
C LEU A 391 8.81 15.18 -0.95
N SER A 392 9.95 14.85 -1.54
CA SER A 392 11.27 15.28 -1.07
C SER A 392 11.58 16.75 -1.38
N ILE A 393 10.82 17.39 -2.27
CA ILE A 393 10.99 18.81 -2.66
C ILE A 393 9.72 19.61 -2.41
N SER A 394 8.55 19.07 -2.75
CA SER A 394 7.31 19.86 -2.81
C SER A 394 6.94 20.57 -1.50
N PRO A 395 7.15 20.00 -0.29
CA PRO A 395 6.91 20.72 0.96
C PRO A 395 7.80 21.96 1.12
N LEU A 396 9.10 21.84 0.79
CA LEU A 396 10.07 22.92 0.87
C LEU A 396 9.72 24.06 -0.09
N ARG A 397 9.46 23.71 -1.36
CA ARG A 397 9.05 24.67 -2.39
C ARG A 397 7.80 25.41 -1.94
N ASN A 398 6.76 24.68 -1.53
CA ASN A 398 5.49 25.28 -1.14
C ASN A 398 5.65 26.18 0.10
N ALA A 399 6.47 25.79 1.07
CA ALA A 399 6.75 26.59 2.26
C ALA A 399 7.49 27.89 1.92
N TYR A 400 8.52 27.83 1.06
CA TYR A 400 9.21 29.04 0.60
C TYR A 400 8.30 29.98 -0.19
N LEU A 401 7.47 29.46 -1.10
CA LEU A 401 6.51 30.27 -1.84
C LEU A 401 5.45 30.89 -0.92
N SER A 402 4.97 30.13 0.07
CA SER A 402 4.01 30.64 1.07
C SER A 402 4.63 31.71 1.98
N ALA A 403 5.94 31.63 2.22
CA ALA A 403 6.70 32.65 2.93
C ALA A 403 7.07 33.87 2.05
N GLY A 404 6.66 33.88 0.78
CA GLY A 404 6.91 34.99 -0.14
C GLY A 404 8.30 35.02 -0.77
N ALA A 405 9.02 33.88 -0.81
CA ALA A 405 10.33 33.82 -1.46
C ALA A 405 10.18 33.78 -2.99
N HIS A 406 10.82 34.72 -3.70
CA HIS A 406 10.70 34.84 -5.16
C HIS A 406 11.73 34.01 -5.92
N ASN A 407 12.89 33.73 -5.31
CA ASN A 407 14.02 33.10 -6.00
C ASN A 407 14.10 31.58 -5.74
N VAL A 408 13.02 30.83 -6.03
CA VAL A 408 12.94 29.38 -5.73
C VAL A 408 13.13 28.54 -7.01
N PHE A 409 14.10 27.63 -6.98
CA PHE A 409 14.45 26.75 -8.09
C PHE A 409 14.37 25.28 -7.65
N CYS A 410 13.62 24.46 -8.37
CA CYS A 410 13.59 23.01 -8.16
C CYS A 410 14.31 22.30 -9.30
N VAL A 411 15.20 21.38 -8.96
CA VAL A 411 16.00 20.62 -9.92
C VAL A 411 15.32 19.29 -10.20
N ASP A 412 15.17 18.95 -11.47
CA ASP A 412 14.73 17.64 -11.94
C ASP A 412 15.91 16.91 -12.59
N TRP A 413 16.36 15.83 -11.95
CA TRP A 413 17.33 14.90 -12.52
C TRP A 413 16.76 13.48 -12.56
N SER A 414 15.43 13.35 -12.61
CA SER A 414 14.69 12.07 -12.51
C SER A 414 15.14 10.99 -13.50
N GLU A 415 15.49 11.37 -14.74
CA GLU A 415 16.02 10.45 -15.75
C GLU A 415 17.31 9.75 -15.28
N LEU A 416 18.20 10.51 -14.61
CA LEU A 416 19.47 10.00 -14.09
C LEU A 416 19.33 9.41 -12.68
N ALA A 417 18.28 9.78 -11.94
CA ALA A 417 17.96 9.34 -10.59
C ALA A 417 17.28 7.96 -10.52
N PHE A 418 16.82 7.43 -11.66
CA PHE A 418 16.18 6.13 -11.79
C PHE A 418 17.17 5.05 -12.22
N GLY A 419 16.97 3.81 -11.74
CA GLY A 419 17.78 2.64 -12.10
C GLY A 419 18.54 2.04 -10.92
N PHE A 420 19.51 1.17 -11.18
CA PHE A 420 20.27 0.48 -10.15
C PHE A 420 21.09 1.46 -9.27
N TYR A 421 20.94 1.39 -7.94
CA TYR A 421 21.45 2.41 -7.02
C TYR A 421 22.95 2.71 -7.15
N PRO A 422 23.88 1.73 -7.24
CA PRO A 422 25.30 2.01 -7.46
C PRO A 422 25.58 2.82 -8.74
N THR A 423 24.84 2.54 -9.82
CA THR A 423 24.94 3.32 -11.06
C THR A 423 24.51 4.76 -10.82
N VAL A 424 23.41 4.97 -10.11
CA VAL A 424 22.92 6.31 -9.77
C VAL A 424 23.88 7.05 -8.82
N ARG A 425 24.43 6.37 -7.80
CA ARG A 425 25.46 6.93 -6.91
C ARG A 425 26.69 7.39 -7.68
N TYR A 426 27.10 6.67 -8.72
CA TYR A 426 28.24 7.07 -9.57
C TYR A 426 27.95 8.36 -10.39
N ARG A 427 26.68 8.69 -10.64
CA ARG A 427 26.27 9.89 -11.38
C ARG A 427 26.29 11.15 -10.53
N VAL A 428 26.15 11.03 -9.20
CA VAL A 428 25.97 12.14 -8.24
C VAL A 428 26.97 13.28 -8.42
N ALA A 429 28.27 12.98 -8.47
CA ALA A 429 29.30 14.00 -8.62
C ALA A 429 29.17 14.75 -9.95
N LYS A 430 28.95 14.02 -11.05
CA LYS A 430 28.79 14.59 -12.40
C LYS A 430 27.54 15.47 -12.50
N VAL A 431 26.42 15.01 -11.93
CA VAL A 431 25.17 15.79 -11.87
C VAL A 431 25.36 17.08 -11.06
N GLY A 432 26.04 17.00 -9.90
CA GLY A 432 26.32 18.19 -9.08
C GLY A 432 27.22 19.21 -9.78
N HIS A 433 28.26 18.76 -10.49
CA HIS A 433 29.10 19.65 -11.28
C HIS A 433 28.36 20.26 -12.48
N HIS A 434 27.53 19.47 -13.16
CA HIS A 434 26.71 19.95 -14.26
C HIS A 434 25.70 21.00 -13.77
N LEU A 435 25.04 20.76 -12.64
CA LEU A 435 24.13 21.71 -12.02
C LEU A 435 24.86 23.00 -11.59
N GLY A 436 26.08 22.89 -11.07
CA GLY A 436 26.92 24.07 -10.79
C GLY A 436 27.25 24.88 -12.05
N TYR A 437 27.48 24.20 -13.19
CA TYR A 437 27.61 24.85 -14.49
C TYR A 437 26.30 25.54 -14.92
N MET A 438 25.16 24.85 -14.84
CA MET A 438 23.84 25.41 -15.14
C MET A 438 23.54 26.65 -14.28
N MET A 439 23.86 26.65 -12.99
CA MET A 439 23.67 27.83 -12.13
C MET A 439 24.50 29.03 -12.61
N ARG A 440 25.74 28.81 -13.08
CA ARG A 440 26.55 29.90 -13.64
C ARG A 440 25.96 30.43 -14.95
N THR A 441 25.55 29.53 -15.85
CA THR A 441 25.12 29.90 -17.20
C THR A 441 23.67 30.33 -17.29
N GLN A 442 22.82 29.92 -16.35
CA GLN A 442 21.38 30.19 -16.35
C GLN A 442 20.97 31.16 -15.24
N ILE A 443 21.62 31.22 -14.09
CA ILE A 443 21.25 32.19 -13.04
C ILE A 443 22.23 33.35 -13.00
N MET A 444 23.51 33.06 -12.78
CA MET A 444 24.51 34.10 -12.52
C MET A 444 24.87 34.92 -13.77
N SER A 445 24.72 34.35 -14.97
CA SER A 445 24.88 35.09 -16.23
C SER A 445 23.80 36.15 -16.43
N ARG A 446 22.55 35.84 -16.02
CA ARG A 446 21.40 36.75 -16.05
C ARG A 446 21.50 37.81 -14.95
N TYR A 447 22.02 37.41 -13.79
CA TYR A 447 22.08 38.23 -12.59
C TYR A 447 23.51 38.23 -12.01
N PRO A 448 24.45 38.95 -12.65
CA PRO A 448 25.88 38.90 -12.31
C PRO A 448 26.20 39.50 -10.94
N ASN A 449 25.28 40.27 -10.34
CA ASN A 449 25.50 40.93 -9.05
C ASN A 449 25.09 40.07 -7.85
N ILE A 450 24.52 38.88 -8.06
CA ILE A 450 24.16 38.00 -6.93
C ILE A 450 25.44 37.46 -6.29
N PRO A 451 25.71 37.80 -5.02
CA PRO A 451 26.85 37.27 -4.29
C PRO A 451 26.66 35.76 -4.04
N LEU A 452 27.76 35.00 -4.04
CA LEU A 452 27.70 33.55 -3.77
C LEU A 452 27.14 33.26 -2.38
N GLU A 453 27.32 34.18 -1.44
CA GLU A 453 26.80 34.19 -0.07
C GLU A 453 25.26 34.18 0.00
N GLN A 454 24.57 34.61 -1.07
CA GLN A 454 23.12 34.55 -1.22
C GLN A 454 22.61 33.26 -1.88
N ILE A 455 23.49 32.31 -2.21
CA ILE A 455 23.10 31.03 -2.77
C ILE A 455 22.93 30.00 -1.65
N HIS A 456 21.74 29.40 -1.59
CA HIS A 456 21.42 28.32 -0.67
C HIS A 456 20.93 27.09 -1.45
N VAL A 457 21.67 25.98 -1.34
CA VAL A 457 21.35 24.72 -2.02
C VAL A 457 20.90 23.68 -1.00
N LEU A 458 19.69 23.16 -1.16
CA LEU A 458 19.09 22.14 -0.32
C LEU A 458 19.00 20.83 -1.10
N GLY A 459 19.37 19.72 -0.48
CA GLY A 459 19.32 18.43 -1.11
C GLY A 459 18.81 17.33 -0.19
N HIS A 460 17.87 16.52 -0.67
CA HIS A 460 17.36 15.34 0.03
C HIS A 460 18.03 14.05 -0.45
N SER A 461 18.43 13.16 0.46
CA SER A 461 19.01 11.85 0.10
C SER A 461 20.25 12.00 -0.80
N LEU A 462 20.32 11.35 -1.98
CA LEU A 462 21.38 11.58 -2.98
C LEU A 462 21.49 13.07 -3.39
N GLY A 463 20.38 13.81 -3.35
CA GLY A 463 20.35 15.25 -3.61
C GLY A 463 21.22 16.04 -2.64
N ALA A 464 21.40 15.59 -1.39
CA ALA A 464 22.29 16.25 -0.42
C ALA A 464 23.75 16.25 -0.91
N HIS A 465 24.20 15.12 -1.46
CA HIS A 465 25.53 15.00 -2.04
C HIS A 465 25.66 15.77 -3.35
N ILE A 466 24.60 15.80 -4.18
CA ILE A 466 24.56 16.68 -5.36
C ILE A 466 24.70 18.15 -4.94
N ALA A 467 23.99 18.60 -3.89
CA ALA A 467 24.10 19.95 -3.35
C ALA A 467 25.54 20.26 -2.87
N GLY A 468 26.18 19.31 -2.19
CA GLY A 468 27.60 19.41 -1.83
C GLY A 468 28.52 19.60 -3.04
N ASN A 469 28.28 18.86 -4.12
CA ASN A 469 29.07 18.98 -5.36
C ASN A 469 28.77 20.25 -6.17
N VAL A 470 27.56 20.80 -6.09
CA VAL A 470 27.27 22.17 -6.56
C VAL A 470 28.15 23.15 -5.83
N GLY A 471 28.17 23.10 -4.49
CA GLY A 471 29.03 23.96 -3.69
C GLY A 471 30.52 23.84 -4.01
N ARG A 472 31.02 22.62 -4.24
CA ARG A 472 32.40 22.39 -4.74
C ARG A 472 32.66 23.03 -6.10
N SER A 473 31.67 23.08 -6.98
CA SER A 473 31.78 23.77 -8.26
C SER A 473 31.97 25.28 -8.11
N PHE A 474 31.71 25.82 -6.93
CA PHE A 474 31.97 27.21 -6.54
C PHE A 474 33.14 27.33 -5.52
N ASN A 475 33.96 26.29 -5.39
CA ASN A 475 35.06 26.19 -4.43
C ASN A 475 34.61 26.33 -2.96
N GLY A 476 33.40 25.86 -2.63
CA GLY A 476 32.85 25.93 -1.28
C GLY A 476 32.42 27.33 -0.85
N ARG A 477 32.32 28.29 -1.79
CA ARG A 477 32.03 29.71 -1.47
C ARG A 477 30.56 30.09 -1.52
N ILE A 478 29.66 29.16 -1.84
CA ILE A 478 28.22 29.43 -1.74
C ILE A 478 27.81 29.60 -0.28
N GLY A 479 26.78 30.41 -0.04
CA GLY A 479 26.36 30.82 1.29
C GLY A 479 25.97 29.67 2.20
N ARG A 480 25.19 28.71 1.69
CA ARG A 480 24.69 27.59 2.49
C ARG A 480 24.43 26.32 1.69
N VAL A 481 24.71 25.17 2.28
CA VAL A 481 24.19 23.87 1.84
C VAL A 481 23.43 23.20 2.99
N THR A 482 22.18 22.81 2.73
CA THR A 482 21.40 22.00 3.69
C THR A 482 21.31 20.56 3.19
N GLY A 483 21.79 19.60 3.98
CA GLY A 483 21.64 18.17 3.73
C GLY A 483 20.44 17.58 4.47
N LEU A 484 19.38 17.24 3.74
CA LEU A 484 18.15 16.65 4.29
C LEU A 484 18.24 15.14 4.20
N ASP A 485 18.55 14.52 5.33
CA ASP A 485 18.83 13.09 5.50
C ASP A 485 19.77 12.55 4.40
N PRO A 486 21.05 13.00 4.35
CA PRO A 486 22.00 12.64 3.31
C PRO A 486 22.13 11.12 3.16
N ALA A 487 22.22 10.61 1.93
CA ALA A 487 22.16 9.16 1.70
C ALA A 487 23.37 8.40 2.27
N HIS A 488 23.11 7.25 2.92
CA HIS A 488 24.18 6.41 3.47
C HIS A 488 24.75 5.37 2.50
N PRO A 489 23.95 4.58 1.75
CA PRO A 489 24.49 3.45 1.00
C PRO A 489 25.56 3.86 -0.02
N ALA A 490 26.67 3.13 -0.06
CA ALA A 490 27.81 3.39 -0.95
C ALA A 490 28.47 4.78 -0.80
N PHE A 491 28.26 5.48 0.32
CA PHE A 491 29.07 6.62 0.74
C PHE A 491 29.89 6.25 1.97
N ASN A 492 31.20 6.47 1.89
CA ASN A 492 32.09 6.30 3.03
C ASN A 492 32.48 7.68 3.58
N GLU A 493 32.85 7.69 4.87
CA GLU A 493 33.40 8.89 5.49
C GLU A 493 34.63 9.38 4.72
N GLY A 494 34.60 10.66 4.34
CA GLY A 494 35.68 11.29 3.57
C GLY A 494 35.60 11.12 2.05
N ASP A 495 34.56 10.46 1.51
CA ASP A 495 34.32 10.42 0.07
C ASP A 495 34.30 11.83 -0.53
N LYS A 496 35.04 12.05 -1.63
CA LYS A 496 35.21 13.41 -2.18
C LYS A 496 33.91 14.04 -2.68
N ASP A 497 32.90 13.23 -2.93
CA ASP A 497 31.63 13.62 -3.51
C ASP A 497 30.45 13.61 -2.52
N TRP A 498 30.68 13.30 -1.23
CA TRP A 498 29.62 13.40 -0.22
C TRP A 498 29.37 14.85 0.24
N VAL A 499 28.42 15.13 1.12
CA VAL A 499 28.21 16.49 1.66
C VAL A 499 29.11 16.66 2.89
N SER A 500 29.75 17.83 3.06
CA SER A 500 30.72 18.06 4.13
C SER A 500 30.83 19.55 4.47
N PRO A 501 31.38 19.94 5.64
CA PRO A 501 31.56 21.36 5.99
C PRO A 501 32.30 22.19 4.93
N SER A 502 33.21 21.57 4.17
CA SER A 502 33.95 22.24 3.09
C SER A 502 33.13 22.57 1.84
N THR A 503 31.85 22.14 1.74
CA THR A 503 31.05 22.34 0.52
C THR A 503 30.41 23.72 0.41
N ALA A 504 30.32 24.47 1.50
CA ALA A 504 29.75 25.83 1.53
C ALA A 504 30.30 26.62 2.72
N LEU A 505 30.04 27.93 2.78
CA LEU A 505 30.39 28.77 3.93
C LEU A 505 29.68 28.34 5.22
N PHE A 506 28.50 27.74 5.08
CA PHE A 506 27.76 27.12 6.18
C PHE A 506 27.06 25.87 5.68
N VAL A 507 27.08 24.80 6.47
CA VAL A 507 26.47 23.50 6.11
C VAL A 507 25.73 22.98 7.31
N ASP A 508 24.44 22.71 7.15
CA ASP A 508 23.61 22.10 8.18
C ASP A 508 22.97 20.81 7.65
N THR A 509 22.89 19.79 8.50
CA THR A 509 22.33 18.50 8.12
C THR A 509 21.28 18.04 9.12
N ILE A 510 20.25 17.36 8.62
CA ILE A 510 19.16 16.81 9.42
C ILE A 510 19.10 15.32 9.17
N HIS A 511 19.27 14.51 10.21
CA HIS A 511 19.38 13.05 10.11
C HIS A 511 18.12 12.43 10.68
N THR A 512 17.32 11.77 9.85
CA THR A 512 16.01 11.20 10.24
C THR A 512 15.85 9.72 9.87
N ALA A 513 16.74 9.15 9.07
CA ALA A 513 16.82 7.71 8.83
C ALA A 513 18.28 7.19 8.95
N GLY A 514 18.98 7.62 9.99
CA GLY A 514 20.37 7.24 10.26
C GLY A 514 20.62 5.73 10.26
N ASN A 515 21.78 5.31 9.75
CA ASN A 515 22.23 3.91 9.60
C ASN A 515 21.35 3.04 8.67
N THR A 516 20.44 3.65 7.90
CA THR A 516 19.55 2.95 6.96
C THR A 516 19.64 3.57 5.57
N LEU A 517 18.67 4.41 5.18
CA LEU A 517 18.73 5.21 3.96
C LEU A 517 19.57 6.49 4.17
N GLY A 518 19.55 7.06 5.38
CA GLY A 518 20.28 8.27 5.76
C GLY A 518 21.57 7.99 6.53
N GLN A 519 22.54 8.90 6.43
CA GLN A 519 23.80 8.85 7.18
C GLN A 519 23.54 9.10 8.66
N MET A 520 24.24 8.38 9.54
CA MET A 520 24.25 8.70 10.97
C MET A 520 25.39 9.65 11.31
N THR A 521 26.55 9.51 10.66
CA THR A 521 27.73 10.37 10.88
C THR A 521 27.38 11.85 10.65
N PRO A 522 27.84 12.77 11.52
CA PRO A 522 27.65 14.20 11.31
C PRO A 522 28.39 14.68 10.05
N THR A 523 27.67 15.35 9.14
CA THR A 523 28.24 15.82 7.85
C THR A 523 28.13 17.33 7.63
N GLY A 524 27.60 18.07 8.61
CA GLY A 524 27.51 19.54 8.57
C GLY A 524 28.50 20.24 9.51
N HIS A 525 28.55 21.57 9.43
CA HIS A 525 29.06 22.40 10.52
C HIS A 525 28.18 22.20 11.77
N VAL A 526 26.87 22.07 11.54
CA VAL A 526 25.88 21.66 12.53
C VAL A 526 25.07 20.48 12.01
N SER A 527 24.80 19.49 12.86
CA SER A 527 24.01 18.30 12.50
C SER A 527 22.91 18.07 13.54
N PHE A 528 21.68 17.93 13.06
CA PHE A 528 20.48 17.75 13.88
C PHE A 528 19.98 16.31 13.81
N TYR A 529 19.60 15.76 14.95
CA TYR A 529 19.11 14.40 15.14
C TYR A 529 17.73 14.42 15.80
N PRO A 530 16.66 14.75 15.06
CA PRO A 530 15.30 14.65 15.58
C PRO A 530 15.04 13.22 16.08
N ASN A 531 14.54 13.09 17.31
CA ASN A 531 14.20 11.80 17.92
C ASN A 531 15.37 10.80 17.95
N GLY A 532 16.61 11.30 17.98
CA GLY A 532 17.83 10.49 18.01
C GLY A 532 18.40 10.22 16.62
N GLY A 533 17.61 10.36 15.55
CA GLY A 533 18.05 10.30 14.15
C GLY A 533 17.81 8.99 13.39
N PRO A 534 17.99 7.79 13.96
CA PRO A 534 17.56 6.55 13.33
C PRO A 534 16.03 6.45 13.20
N PRO A 535 15.53 5.59 12.29
CA PRO A 535 14.12 5.31 12.19
C PRO A 535 13.66 4.34 13.31
N PRO A 536 12.35 4.33 13.67
CA PRO A 536 11.29 5.15 13.13
C PRO A 536 11.24 6.55 13.75
N GLN A 537 11.03 7.56 12.91
CA GLN A 537 10.62 8.88 13.39
C GLN A 537 9.15 8.84 13.84
N PRO A 538 8.73 9.64 14.83
CA PRO A 538 7.35 9.73 15.27
C PRO A 538 6.37 9.96 14.10
N GLY A 539 5.29 9.18 14.07
CA GLY A 539 4.30 9.19 12.99
C GLY A 539 4.70 8.43 11.73
N CYS A 540 5.87 7.78 11.70
CA CYS A 540 6.22 6.79 10.69
C CYS A 540 5.85 5.40 11.17
N LEU A 541 4.68 4.93 10.72
CA LEU A 541 4.05 3.69 11.17
C LEU A 541 4.92 2.47 10.82
N LEU A 542 5.10 1.57 11.78
CA LEU A 542 5.80 0.28 11.64
C LEU A 542 4.96 -0.73 10.83
N ILE A 543 4.55 -0.36 9.61
CA ILE A 543 3.78 -1.20 8.69
C ILE A 543 4.69 -2.28 8.09
N ASP A 544 5.86 -1.86 7.61
CA ASP A 544 6.98 -2.70 7.18
C ASP A 544 8.27 -1.87 7.22
N TYR A 545 9.42 -2.54 7.25
CA TYR A 545 10.72 -1.89 7.41
C TYR A 545 11.00 -0.84 6.33
N ALA A 546 10.72 -1.16 5.06
CA ALA A 546 10.95 -0.22 3.97
C ALA A 546 10.04 1.02 4.10
N THR A 547 8.77 0.83 4.46
CA THR A 547 7.81 1.93 4.58
C THR A 547 8.12 2.88 5.74
N PHE A 548 8.44 2.39 6.94
CA PHE A 548 8.75 3.30 8.05
C PHE A 548 10.12 3.96 7.90
N VAL A 549 11.10 3.26 7.32
CA VAL A 549 12.41 3.83 7.00
C VAL A 549 12.27 4.89 5.92
N GLN A 550 11.50 4.64 4.85
CA GLN A 550 11.23 5.63 3.80
C GLN A 550 10.43 6.83 4.33
N CYS A 551 9.44 6.62 5.21
CA CYS A 551 8.73 7.70 5.88
C CYS A 551 9.70 8.54 6.73
N SER A 552 10.55 7.87 7.52
CA SER A 552 11.54 8.54 8.36
C SER A 552 12.55 9.31 7.51
N HIS A 553 12.92 8.75 6.35
CA HIS A 553 13.77 9.41 5.37
C HIS A 553 13.14 10.69 4.80
N LEU A 554 11.80 10.71 4.64
CA LEU A 554 11.04 11.87 4.18
C LEU A 554 10.69 12.87 5.29
N ARG A 555 11.01 12.60 6.57
CA ARG A 555 10.74 13.55 7.66
C ARG A 555 11.65 14.77 7.62
N ALA A 556 12.92 14.63 7.22
CA ALA A 556 13.84 15.77 7.10
C ALA A 556 13.30 16.93 6.24
N PRO A 557 12.83 16.73 4.99
CA PRO A 557 12.24 17.82 4.20
C PRO A 557 10.93 18.38 4.79
N ILE A 558 10.16 17.57 5.51
CA ILE A 558 8.91 18.02 6.16
C ILE A 558 9.23 18.92 7.37
N PHE A 559 10.13 18.47 8.25
CA PHE A 559 10.59 19.27 9.39
C PHE A 559 11.19 20.60 8.93
N TYR A 560 12.02 20.57 7.88
CA TYR A 560 12.58 21.79 7.32
C TYR A 560 11.50 22.71 6.75
N ALA A 561 10.51 22.17 6.02
CA ALA A 561 9.41 22.98 5.49
C ALA A 561 8.61 23.68 6.60
N GLU A 562 8.35 22.99 7.72
CA GLU A 562 7.68 23.58 8.88
C GLU A 562 8.52 24.67 9.55
N SER A 563 9.86 24.49 9.60
CA SER A 563 10.78 25.50 10.14
C SER A 563 10.78 26.84 9.37
N ILE A 564 10.43 26.82 8.08
CA ILE A 564 10.32 28.04 7.25
C ILE A 564 9.14 28.89 7.73
N ILE A 565 8.03 28.25 8.10
CA ILE A 565 6.82 28.93 8.56
C ILE A 565 6.91 29.25 10.06
N HIS A 566 7.58 28.39 10.84
CA HIS A 566 7.73 28.50 12.28
C HIS A 566 9.22 28.49 12.69
N PRO A 567 9.89 29.65 12.71
CA PRO A 567 11.34 29.74 12.93
C PRO A 567 11.85 29.16 14.25
N LYS A 568 10.98 29.07 15.26
CA LYS A 568 11.31 28.54 16.59
C LYS A 568 10.78 27.12 16.83
N ALA A 569 10.31 26.45 15.78
CA ALA A 569 9.64 25.17 15.89
C ALA A 569 10.51 24.10 16.53
N PHE A 570 11.77 24.00 16.15
CA PHE A 570 12.59 22.85 16.49
C PHE A 570 13.82 23.27 17.31
N PRO A 571 13.66 23.54 18.62
CA PRO A 571 14.78 23.92 19.48
C PRO A 571 15.64 22.69 19.79
N GLY A 572 16.73 22.52 19.05
CA GLY A 572 17.72 21.50 19.32
C GLY A 572 18.59 21.87 20.51
N VAL A 573 18.75 20.95 21.46
CA VAL A 573 19.74 21.06 22.54
C VAL A 573 21.05 20.45 22.09
N LYS A 574 22.17 21.11 22.38
CA LYS A 574 23.48 20.56 22.05
C LYS A 574 23.72 19.29 22.87
N CYS A 575 24.06 18.22 22.17
CA CYS A 575 24.33 16.92 22.78
C CYS A 575 25.42 16.22 21.99
N ASP A 576 26.33 15.55 22.69
CA ASP A 576 27.43 14.82 22.07
C ASP A 576 26.90 13.67 21.18
N PHE A 577 27.55 13.43 20.04
CA PHE A 577 27.09 12.45 19.06
C PHE A 577 27.08 11.02 19.60
N ASP A 578 28.07 10.64 20.41
CA ASP A 578 28.09 9.31 21.05
C ASP A 578 26.95 9.17 22.05
N THR A 579 26.57 10.28 22.70
CA THR A 579 25.40 10.30 23.60
C THR A 579 24.10 10.14 22.81
N ILE A 580 23.91 10.90 21.72
CA ILE A 580 22.73 10.79 20.85
C ILE A 580 22.55 9.36 20.30
N THR A 581 23.64 8.71 19.92
CA THR A 581 23.63 7.38 19.28
C THR A 581 23.44 6.23 20.27
N ASN A 582 24.01 6.32 21.48
CA ASN A 582 24.03 5.21 22.43
C ASN A 582 23.02 5.36 23.57
N ASP A 583 22.73 6.58 24.03
CA ASP A 583 21.83 6.84 25.16
C ASP A 583 21.27 8.27 25.12
N VAL A 584 20.26 8.47 24.27
CA VAL A 584 19.65 9.79 24.02
C VAL A 584 18.98 10.39 25.28
N GLU A 585 18.67 9.57 26.29
CA GLU A 585 18.09 10.03 27.56
C GLU A 585 19.09 10.85 28.39
N GLN A 586 20.40 10.73 28.12
CA GLN A 586 21.44 11.54 28.75
C GLN A 586 21.62 12.92 28.12
N CYS A 587 20.95 13.20 26.99
CA CYS A 587 20.98 14.55 26.41
C CYS A 587 20.28 15.56 27.34
N PRO A 588 20.79 16.81 27.46
CA PRO A 588 20.19 17.82 28.31
C PRO A 588 18.73 18.09 27.96
N SER A 589 17.89 18.35 28.97
CA SER A 589 16.53 18.83 28.71
C SER A 589 16.57 20.25 28.14
N LEU A 590 15.53 20.65 27.41
CA LEU A 590 15.43 22.01 26.86
C LEU A 590 15.48 23.10 27.96
N ARG A 591 15.01 22.79 29.17
CA ARG A 591 15.00 23.72 30.30
C ARG A 591 16.38 23.89 30.93
N ASP A 592 17.23 22.88 30.83
CA ASP A 592 18.55 22.83 31.47
C ASP A 592 19.69 23.20 30.50
N SER A 593 19.41 23.29 29.20
CA SER A 593 20.40 23.63 28.19
C SER A 593 20.59 25.14 28.03
N THR A 594 21.85 25.59 28.03
CA THR A 594 22.22 26.96 27.66
C THR A 594 22.69 27.09 26.21
N ASP A 595 22.88 25.97 25.50
CA ASP A 595 23.34 25.92 24.10
C ASP A 595 22.24 25.27 23.24
N ILE A 596 21.43 26.13 22.62
CA ILE A 596 20.24 25.77 21.84
C ILE A 596 20.38 26.33 20.43
N ALA A 597 20.17 25.47 19.44
CA ALA A 597 20.08 25.87 18.03
C ALA A 597 18.73 25.46 17.44
N TYR A 598 18.04 26.39 16.80
CA TYR A 598 16.78 26.10 16.12
C TYR A 598 17.06 25.45 14.77
N MET A 599 16.62 24.20 14.59
CA MET A 599 16.79 23.46 13.36
C MET A 599 15.95 24.07 12.22
N GLY A 600 16.55 24.17 11.03
CA GLY A 600 15.85 24.55 9.80
C GLY A 600 16.31 25.87 9.16
N GLU A 601 15.42 26.57 8.46
CA GLU A 601 15.77 27.76 7.64
C GLU A 601 16.47 28.87 8.44
N PHE A 602 16.08 29.10 9.69
CA PHE A 602 16.57 30.20 10.52
C PHE A 602 17.66 29.78 11.53
N VAL A 603 18.30 28.63 11.33
CA VAL A 603 19.42 28.19 12.17
C VAL A 603 20.52 29.26 12.24
N ASP A 604 21.06 29.49 13.45
CA ASP A 604 22.20 30.37 13.63
C ASP A 604 23.42 29.80 12.91
N ARG A 605 24.00 30.56 11.99
CA ARG A 605 25.17 30.14 11.21
C ARG A 605 26.44 29.99 12.05
N LYS A 606 26.43 30.43 13.31
CA LYS A 606 27.50 30.18 14.29
C LYS A 606 27.34 28.85 15.04
N ALA A 607 26.17 28.21 14.94
CA ALA A 607 25.94 26.92 15.57
C ALA A 607 26.90 25.88 15.00
N THR A 608 27.52 25.11 15.89
CA THR A 608 28.44 24.02 15.54
C THR A 608 28.21 22.81 16.43
N GLY A 609 28.48 21.63 15.87
CA GLY A 609 28.34 20.34 16.57
C GLY A 609 26.97 19.68 16.35
N THR A 610 26.62 18.78 17.25
CA THR A 610 25.43 17.93 17.15
C THR A 610 24.33 18.36 18.10
N TYR A 611 23.07 18.29 17.63
CA TYR A 611 21.90 18.74 18.38
C TYR A 611 20.78 17.70 18.31
N PHE A 612 20.08 17.51 19.43
CA PHE A 612 18.95 16.59 19.58
C PHE A 612 17.69 17.36 19.97
N PHE A 613 16.54 16.88 19.53
CA PHE A 613 15.24 17.28 20.06
C PHE A 613 14.18 16.23 19.73
N PRO A 614 13.16 16.04 20.58
CA PRO A 614 12.00 15.23 20.24
C PRO A 614 11.05 16.00 19.31
N THR A 615 10.28 15.27 18.50
CA THR A 615 9.18 15.82 17.67
C THR A 615 7.94 14.97 17.85
N TYR A 616 6.76 15.53 17.55
CA TYR A 616 5.52 14.76 17.54
C TYR A 616 5.31 14.02 16.22
N SER A 617 4.31 13.13 16.20
CA SER A 617 3.92 12.38 15.01
C SER A 617 3.16 13.22 13.97
N VAL A 618 2.60 14.37 14.38
CA VAL A 618 1.64 15.19 13.62
C VAL A 618 1.93 16.68 13.78
N PRO A 619 1.69 17.53 12.76
CA PRO A 619 1.85 18.97 12.88
C PRO A 619 0.84 19.64 13.85
N PRO A 620 1.21 20.74 14.55
CA PRO A 620 2.56 21.28 14.62
C PRO A 620 3.48 20.26 15.32
N LEU A 621 4.64 20.00 14.72
CA LEU A 621 5.55 18.93 15.15
C LEU A 621 6.33 19.32 16.43
N TRP A 622 5.97 20.46 17.04
CA TRP A 622 6.58 21.16 18.18
C TRP A 622 5.50 21.81 19.09
N GLU A 623 5.66 21.80 20.42
CA GLU A 623 4.56 21.95 21.41
C GLU A 623 4.11 23.40 21.74
N GLY A 624 2.81 23.53 22.12
CA GLY A 624 2.19 24.55 22.99
C GLY A 624 0.84 24.02 23.56
N GLU A 625 0.55 24.24 24.85
CA GLU A 625 -0.57 23.65 25.64
C GLU A 625 -1.96 23.61 24.96
N HIS A 626 -2.46 22.41 24.60
CA HIS A 626 -3.84 21.88 24.83
C HIS A 626 -4.29 20.80 23.81
N ARG A 627 -4.87 19.72 24.39
CA ARG A 627 -5.80 18.68 23.88
C ARG A 627 -5.39 17.90 22.62
N ASP A 628 -5.26 16.58 22.81
CA ASP A 628 -4.97 15.55 21.82
C ASP A 628 -5.84 15.66 20.56
N VAL A 629 -5.24 16.12 19.46
CA VAL A 629 -5.81 16.10 18.10
C VAL A 629 -4.82 15.38 17.20
N VAL A 630 -5.19 14.17 16.74
CA VAL A 630 -4.34 13.28 15.93
C VAL A 630 -4.61 13.51 14.44
N VAL A 631 -3.64 14.05 13.70
CA VAL A 631 -3.70 14.23 12.23
C VAL A 631 -2.83 13.18 11.52
N LEU A 632 -3.43 12.21 10.83
CA LEU A 632 -2.76 11.10 10.15
C LEU A 632 -1.98 11.52 8.88
N CYS A 633 -0.66 11.28 8.85
CA CYS A 633 0.14 11.28 7.61
C CYS A 633 0.26 9.85 7.06
N PHE A 634 -0.42 9.55 5.95
CA PHE A 634 -0.21 8.32 5.17
C PHE A 634 0.91 8.55 4.15
N VAL A 635 2.02 7.79 4.24
CA VAL A 635 3.04 7.71 3.18
C VAL A 635 3.14 6.23 2.77
N PHE A 636 2.61 5.89 1.61
CA PHE A 636 2.84 4.60 0.95
C PHE A 636 3.85 4.78 -0.18
N SER A 637 4.79 3.83 -0.28
CA SER A 637 5.81 3.75 -1.33
C SER A 637 5.24 3.94 -2.74
N PHE A 638 5.73 4.96 -3.44
CA PHE A 638 5.46 5.20 -4.84
C PHE A 638 6.29 4.26 -5.72
N TYR A 639 5.62 3.50 -6.58
CA TYR A 639 6.12 3.37 -7.95
C TYR A 639 5.99 4.75 -8.58
N GLY A 640 7.09 5.26 -9.14
CA GLY A 640 7.14 6.57 -9.75
C GLY A 640 6.06 6.75 -10.82
N LEU A 641 5.07 7.57 -10.51
CA LEU A 641 4.36 8.38 -11.48
C LEU A 641 4.22 9.79 -10.90
N SER A 642 4.71 10.74 -11.68
CA SER A 642 4.63 12.19 -11.51
C SER A 642 3.22 12.68 -11.19
N VAL A 643 3.05 13.56 -10.19
CA VAL A 643 1.87 14.46 -10.16
C VAL A 643 2.28 15.84 -9.63
N LEU A 644 2.15 16.84 -10.49
CA LEU A 644 1.30 18.02 -10.28
C LEU A 644 1.51 18.99 -11.44
N GLY A 645 0.66 18.80 -12.42
CA GLY A 645 0.42 19.58 -13.61
C GLY A 645 -0.51 18.74 -14.47
N GLU A 646 -1.51 18.11 -13.83
CA GLU A 646 -2.61 17.52 -14.55
C GLU A 646 -3.75 18.50 -14.40
N ASP A 647 -4.19 19.02 -15.53
CA ASP A 647 -5.59 19.35 -15.72
C ASP A 647 -6.42 18.30 -14.98
N LEU A 648 -7.32 18.76 -14.11
CA LEU A 648 -8.20 17.88 -13.34
C LEU A 648 -9.01 17.07 -14.38
N ASN A 649 -8.55 15.86 -14.71
CA ASN A 649 -9.12 15.03 -15.75
C ASN A 649 -10.42 14.45 -15.21
N LEU A 650 -11.47 15.26 -15.22
CA LEU A 650 -12.79 14.84 -14.75
C LEU A 650 -13.36 13.71 -15.63
N ASP A 651 -12.87 13.55 -16.87
CA ASP A 651 -13.24 12.43 -17.75
C ASP A 651 -12.73 11.07 -17.23
N SER A 652 -11.81 11.05 -16.27
CA SER A 652 -11.42 9.83 -15.55
C SER A 652 -12.53 9.27 -14.65
N VAL A 653 -13.50 10.12 -14.25
CA VAL A 653 -14.62 9.71 -13.40
C VAL A 653 -15.61 8.89 -14.21
N LYS A 654 -15.86 7.65 -13.77
CA LYS A 654 -16.70 6.68 -14.47
C LYS A 654 -17.89 6.26 -13.61
N MET A 655 -19.02 6.00 -14.26
CA MET A 655 -20.17 5.35 -13.63
C MET A 655 -20.35 3.94 -14.20
N TYR A 656 -20.42 2.95 -13.31
CA TYR A 656 -20.68 1.56 -13.65
C TYR A 656 -22.09 1.19 -13.20
N TYR A 657 -22.91 0.76 -14.14
CA TYR A 657 -24.27 0.30 -13.91
C TYR A 657 -24.30 -1.18 -13.53
N PHE A 658 -25.12 -1.49 -12.54
CA PHE A 658 -25.38 -2.81 -12.01
C PHE A 658 -26.90 -3.05 -11.89
N ALA A 659 -27.30 -4.24 -12.30
CA ALA A 659 -28.62 -4.81 -12.05
C ALA A 659 -28.43 -6.29 -11.66
N PRO A 660 -29.28 -6.86 -10.79
CA PRO A 660 -29.18 -8.26 -10.35
C PRO A 660 -29.08 -9.28 -11.49
N GLU A 661 -29.71 -8.96 -12.63
CA GLU A 661 -29.81 -9.82 -13.81
C GLU A 661 -28.62 -9.67 -14.78
N LEU A 662 -27.69 -8.73 -14.53
CA LEU A 662 -26.50 -8.55 -15.36
C LEU A 662 -25.37 -9.50 -14.95
N SER A 663 -24.78 -10.17 -15.95
CA SER A 663 -23.62 -11.04 -15.76
C SER A 663 -22.32 -10.27 -15.49
N THR A 664 -22.23 -9.01 -15.95
CA THR A 664 -21.08 -8.11 -15.77
C THR A 664 -21.55 -6.66 -15.69
N GLU A 665 -20.79 -5.82 -15.00
CA GLU A 665 -21.04 -4.38 -14.94
C GLU A 665 -20.97 -3.70 -16.31
N MET A 666 -21.83 -2.71 -16.52
CA MET A 666 -21.81 -1.90 -17.73
C MET A 666 -21.22 -0.53 -17.45
N LEU A 667 -20.16 -0.15 -18.16
CA LEU A 667 -19.69 1.23 -18.16
C LEU A 667 -20.71 2.11 -18.87
N LEU A 668 -21.06 3.22 -18.24
CA LEU A 668 -22.13 4.10 -18.66
C LEU A 668 -21.60 5.15 -19.64
N ASP A 669 -22.18 5.21 -20.85
CA ASP A 669 -21.78 6.15 -21.90
C ASP A 669 -22.67 7.41 -21.94
N ASN A 670 -22.43 8.31 -22.89
CA ASN A 670 -23.28 9.50 -23.15
C ASN A 670 -24.43 9.23 -24.15
N GLY A 671 -24.70 7.97 -24.50
CA GLY A 671 -25.71 7.58 -25.49
C GLY A 671 -27.14 7.63 -24.95
N SER A 672 -28.12 7.52 -25.84
CA SER A 672 -29.55 7.49 -25.49
C SER A 672 -30.12 6.07 -25.34
N THR A 673 -29.28 5.04 -25.44
CA THR A 673 -29.71 3.63 -25.38
C THR A 673 -30.24 3.30 -23.99
N PRO A 674 -31.45 2.72 -23.87
CA PRO A 674 -31.96 2.23 -22.59
C PRO A 674 -31.02 1.18 -21.99
N LEU A 675 -30.72 1.33 -20.70
CA LEU A 675 -29.98 0.37 -19.91
C LEU A 675 -30.83 -0.90 -19.69
N PRO A 676 -30.24 -2.09 -19.87
CA PRO A 676 -30.95 -3.35 -19.66
C PRO A 676 -31.39 -3.52 -18.20
N TYR A 677 -32.58 -4.06 -17.99
CA TYR A 677 -33.18 -4.31 -16.66
C TYR A 677 -33.36 -3.06 -15.79
N PHE A 678 -33.23 -1.87 -16.37
CA PHE A 678 -33.47 -0.62 -15.66
C PHE A 678 -34.98 -0.47 -15.42
N ASN A 679 -35.35 -0.18 -14.17
CA ASN A 679 -36.75 -0.06 -13.75
C ASN A 679 -37.07 1.37 -13.31
N GLU A 680 -37.75 2.16 -14.14
CA GLU A 680 -38.10 3.57 -13.83
C GLU A 680 -38.99 3.74 -12.58
N SER A 681 -39.59 2.66 -12.05
CA SER A 681 -40.37 2.73 -10.80
C SER A 681 -39.52 2.55 -9.53
N GLU A 682 -38.28 2.08 -9.67
CA GLU A 682 -37.36 1.78 -8.57
C GLU A 682 -36.39 2.92 -8.28
N THR A 683 -35.88 2.96 -7.05
CA THR A 683 -34.93 4.00 -6.61
C THR A 683 -33.62 3.91 -7.39
N VAL A 684 -33.13 5.04 -7.92
CA VAL A 684 -31.81 5.15 -8.54
C VAL A 684 -30.76 5.34 -7.44
N LYS A 685 -29.87 4.35 -7.28
CA LYS A 685 -28.84 4.37 -6.24
C LYS A 685 -27.47 4.69 -6.82
N VAL A 686 -26.82 5.74 -6.35
CA VAL A 686 -25.46 6.13 -6.75
C VAL A 686 -24.52 5.97 -5.56
N ILE A 687 -23.50 5.12 -5.70
CA ILE A 687 -22.61 4.68 -4.64
C ILE A 687 -21.19 5.20 -4.89
N ILE A 688 -20.61 5.93 -3.93
CA ILE A 688 -19.34 6.65 -4.10
C ILE A 688 -18.32 6.19 -3.05
N HIS A 689 -17.16 5.68 -3.48
CA HIS A 689 -16.09 5.28 -2.57
C HIS A 689 -15.31 6.48 -2.00
N GLY A 690 -14.52 6.22 -0.95
CA GLY A 690 -13.68 7.21 -0.28
C GLY A 690 -12.27 7.38 -0.85
N TYR A 691 -11.41 8.01 -0.05
CA TYR A 691 -9.98 8.23 -0.31
C TYR A 691 -9.21 6.91 -0.53
N ILE A 692 -8.33 6.87 -1.54
CA ILE A 692 -7.51 5.69 -1.93
C ILE A 692 -8.36 4.40 -2.13
N ALA A 693 -9.62 4.56 -2.50
CA ALA A 693 -10.50 3.44 -2.83
C ALA A 693 -10.83 3.45 -4.33
N GLY A 694 -11.52 2.41 -4.78
CA GLY A 694 -12.08 2.30 -6.13
C GLY A 694 -13.48 1.70 -6.08
N TYR A 695 -14.19 1.65 -7.20
CA TYR A 695 -15.59 1.18 -7.24
C TYR A 695 -15.80 -0.28 -6.79
N LYS A 696 -14.75 -1.11 -6.78
CA LYS A 696 -14.75 -2.50 -6.29
C LYS A 696 -14.30 -2.64 -4.83
N HIS A 697 -13.93 -1.55 -4.17
CA HIS A 697 -13.40 -1.56 -2.81
C HIS A 697 -14.44 -2.00 -1.77
N LEU A 698 -13.97 -2.62 -0.68
CA LEU A 698 -14.80 -3.15 0.41
C LEU A 698 -15.68 -2.10 1.11
N SER A 699 -15.32 -0.82 1.00
CA SER A 699 -16.13 0.29 1.53
C SER A 699 -17.48 0.47 0.82
N ILE A 700 -17.67 -0.11 -0.37
CA ILE A 700 -18.91 0.03 -1.14
C ILE A 700 -19.36 -1.24 -1.87
N SER A 701 -18.50 -2.22 -2.09
CA SER A 701 -18.87 -3.48 -2.75
C SER A 701 -19.97 -4.29 -2.03
N PRO A 702 -20.10 -4.26 -0.68
CA PRO A 702 -21.23 -4.90 0.01
C PRO A 702 -22.58 -4.22 -0.29
N LEU A 703 -22.58 -2.91 -0.53
CA LEU A 703 -23.78 -2.10 -0.79
C LEU A 703 -24.38 -2.39 -2.17
N ARG A 704 -23.51 -2.73 -3.13
CA ARG A 704 -23.89 -3.11 -4.49
C ARG A 704 -24.69 -4.41 -4.53
N ASN A 705 -24.32 -5.41 -3.73
CA ASN A 705 -24.86 -6.76 -3.82
C ASN A 705 -26.17 -6.94 -3.03
N ALA A 706 -26.74 -5.87 -2.50
CA ALA A 706 -27.82 -5.92 -1.52
C ALA A 706 -29.25 -5.89 -2.14
N GLY A 707 -29.38 -6.29 -3.41
CA GLY A 707 -30.68 -6.61 -4.02
C GLY A 707 -31.48 -5.44 -4.63
N ALA A 708 -30.87 -4.27 -4.85
CA ALA A 708 -31.54 -3.15 -5.52
C ALA A 708 -31.34 -3.19 -7.05
N HIS A 709 -32.40 -2.91 -7.80
CA HIS A 709 -32.32 -2.52 -9.21
C HIS A 709 -31.79 -1.08 -9.32
N ASN A 710 -31.25 -0.68 -10.47
CA ASN A 710 -30.76 0.68 -10.74
C ASN A 710 -29.56 1.15 -9.88
N VAL A 711 -28.54 0.29 -9.70
CA VAL A 711 -27.35 0.65 -8.91
C VAL A 711 -26.22 1.16 -9.82
N PHE A 712 -25.67 2.31 -9.46
CA PHE A 712 -24.54 2.96 -10.14
C PHE A 712 -23.38 3.10 -9.16
N CYS A 713 -22.27 2.41 -9.41
CA CYS A 713 -21.04 2.63 -8.64
C CYS A 713 -20.15 3.63 -9.37
N VAL A 714 -19.73 4.67 -8.66
CA VAL A 714 -18.81 5.67 -9.16
C VAL A 714 -17.38 5.21 -8.94
N ASP A 715 -16.56 5.26 -10.00
CA ASP A 715 -15.12 5.13 -9.92
C ASP A 715 -14.48 6.50 -10.16
N TRP A 716 -13.91 7.07 -9.09
CA TRP A 716 -13.08 8.27 -9.17
C TRP A 716 -11.66 7.98 -8.67
N SER A 717 -11.23 6.71 -8.70
CA SER A 717 -9.98 6.23 -8.10
C SER A 717 -8.74 6.99 -8.55
N GLU A 718 -8.67 7.39 -9.82
CA GLU A 718 -7.59 8.23 -10.38
C GLU A 718 -7.47 9.56 -9.63
N LEU A 719 -8.61 10.19 -9.30
CA LEU A 719 -8.67 11.46 -8.58
C LEU A 719 -8.66 11.27 -7.05
N ALA A 720 -9.06 10.08 -6.56
CA ALA A 720 -9.12 9.70 -5.15
C ALA A 720 -7.76 9.28 -4.56
N PHE A 721 -6.76 9.07 -5.42
CA PHE A 721 -5.40 8.72 -5.06
C PHE A 721 -4.48 9.96 -5.05
N GLY A 722 -3.49 9.99 -4.14
CA GLY A 722 -2.52 11.08 -3.99
C GLY A 722 -2.60 11.79 -2.65
N PHE A 723 -1.86 12.90 -2.48
CA PHE A 723 -1.80 13.64 -1.21
C PHE A 723 -3.19 14.08 -0.74
N TYR A 724 -3.58 13.73 0.49
CA TYR A 724 -4.96 13.89 0.97
C TYR A 724 -5.51 15.32 0.84
N PRO A 725 -4.79 16.40 1.21
CA PRO A 725 -5.26 17.76 0.95
C PRO A 725 -5.57 18.04 -0.53
N THR A 726 -4.73 17.57 -1.45
CA THR A 726 -4.97 17.69 -2.90
C THR A 726 -6.26 16.97 -3.30
N VAL A 727 -6.48 15.75 -2.78
CA VAL A 727 -7.68 14.98 -3.05
C VAL A 727 -8.92 15.64 -2.44
N ARG A 728 -8.82 16.21 -1.22
CA ARG A 728 -9.87 17.01 -0.59
C ARG A 728 -10.26 18.18 -1.50
N TYR A 729 -9.31 18.92 -2.08
CA TYR A 729 -9.63 20.03 -3.00
C TYR A 729 -10.36 19.58 -4.29
N ARG A 730 -10.33 18.29 -4.64
CA ARG A 730 -11.05 17.74 -5.81
C ARG A 730 -12.51 17.41 -5.49
N VAL A 731 -12.88 17.19 -4.23
CA VAL A 731 -14.20 16.68 -3.78
C VAL A 731 -15.37 17.47 -4.37
N ALA A 732 -15.36 18.79 -4.24
CA ALA A 732 -16.43 19.64 -4.77
C ALA A 732 -16.56 19.53 -6.30
N LYS A 733 -15.42 19.56 -7.01
CA LYS A 733 -15.38 19.47 -8.49
C LYS A 733 -15.89 18.11 -8.98
N VAL A 734 -15.47 17.02 -8.34
CA VAL A 734 -15.93 15.66 -8.66
C VAL A 734 -17.43 15.53 -8.39
N GLY A 735 -17.95 16.06 -7.27
CA GLY A 735 -19.38 16.04 -6.97
C GLY A 735 -20.22 16.82 -7.98
N HIS A 736 -19.76 18.00 -8.41
CA HIS A 736 -20.44 18.76 -9.46
C HIS A 736 -20.39 18.06 -10.82
N HIS A 737 -19.25 17.45 -11.17
CA HIS A 737 -19.10 16.69 -12.40
C HIS A 737 -20.02 15.46 -12.41
N LEU A 738 -20.11 14.71 -11.31
CA LEU A 738 -21.06 13.60 -11.17
C LEU A 738 -22.51 14.06 -11.28
N GLY A 739 -22.86 15.21 -10.70
CA GLY A 739 -24.18 15.81 -10.89
C GLY A 739 -24.48 16.12 -12.36
N TYR A 740 -23.48 16.60 -13.12
CA TYR A 740 -23.59 16.77 -14.57
C TYR A 740 -23.78 15.42 -15.29
N MET A 741 -22.94 14.42 -15.00
CA MET A 741 -23.05 13.09 -15.61
C MET A 741 -24.40 12.42 -15.32
N MET A 742 -24.95 12.57 -14.11
CA MET A 742 -26.28 12.04 -13.78
C MET A 742 -27.37 12.68 -14.66
N ARG A 743 -27.30 13.99 -14.91
CA ARG A 743 -28.25 14.65 -15.81
C ARG A 743 -28.09 14.18 -17.26
N THR A 744 -26.87 14.08 -17.75
CA THR A 744 -26.59 13.80 -19.16
C THR A 744 -26.64 12.32 -19.52
N GLN A 745 -26.44 11.43 -18.55
CA GLN A 745 -26.36 10.01 -18.81
C GLN A 745 -27.50 9.19 -18.18
N ILE A 746 -28.11 9.64 -17.08
CA ILE A 746 -29.24 8.92 -16.46
C ILE A 746 -30.56 9.64 -16.79
N MET A 747 -30.69 10.90 -16.41
CA MET A 747 -31.96 11.63 -16.55
C MET A 747 -32.30 11.98 -18.00
N SER A 748 -31.32 12.13 -18.88
CA SER A 748 -31.55 12.32 -20.31
C SER A 748 -32.17 11.07 -20.96
N ARG A 749 -31.79 9.87 -20.50
CA ARG A 749 -32.34 8.58 -20.95
C ARG A 749 -33.72 8.32 -20.35
N TYR A 750 -33.90 8.73 -19.10
CA TYR A 750 -35.10 8.48 -18.31
C TYR A 750 -35.66 9.79 -17.74
N PRO A 751 -36.26 10.64 -18.57
CA PRO A 751 -36.68 11.99 -18.18
C PRO A 751 -37.84 12.01 -17.17
N ASN A 752 -38.53 10.88 -16.99
CA ASN A 752 -39.67 10.77 -16.08
C ASN A 752 -39.28 10.37 -14.65
N ILE A 753 -38.00 10.08 -14.37
CA ILE A 753 -37.56 9.73 -13.02
C ILE A 753 -37.63 10.97 -12.13
N PRO A 754 -38.50 10.99 -11.10
CA PRO A 754 -38.53 12.08 -10.12
C PRO A 754 -37.23 12.15 -9.32
N LEU A 755 -36.79 13.37 -8.97
CA LEU A 755 -35.58 13.57 -8.16
C LEU A 755 -35.71 12.89 -6.80
N GLU A 756 -36.94 12.75 -6.29
CA GLU A 756 -37.31 12.07 -5.05
C GLU A 756 -36.96 10.58 -5.03
N GLN A 757 -36.77 9.95 -6.22
CA GLN A 757 -36.31 8.57 -6.37
C GLN A 757 -34.78 8.44 -6.45
N ILE A 758 -34.02 9.54 -6.37
CA ILE A 758 -32.56 9.50 -6.41
C ILE A 758 -32.00 9.39 -4.98
N HIS A 759 -31.16 8.37 -4.77
CA HIS A 759 -30.43 8.14 -3.53
C HIS A 759 -28.93 8.08 -3.81
N VAL A 760 -28.19 9.04 -3.26
CA VAL A 760 -26.72 9.10 -3.39
C VAL A 760 -26.09 8.76 -2.05
N LEU A 761 -25.21 7.78 -2.01
CA LEU A 761 -24.55 7.33 -0.78
C LEU A 761 -23.05 7.26 -0.98
N GLY A 762 -22.30 7.67 0.04
CA GLY A 762 -20.85 7.77 -0.07
C GLY A 762 -20.13 7.50 1.24
N HIS A 763 -18.95 6.88 1.14
CA HIS A 763 -18.08 6.59 2.28
C HIS A 763 -16.91 7.59 2.37
N SER A 764 -16.56 8.07 3.57
CA SER A 764 -15.41 8.96 3.77
C SER A 764 -15.54 10.23 2.88
N LEU A 765 -14.51 10.58 2.08
CA LEU A 765 -14.59 11.66 1.09
C LEU A 765 -15.78 11.51 0.13
N GLY A 766 -16.17 10.28 -0.18
CA GLY A 766 -17.35 9.97 -0.99
C GLY A 766 -18.66 10.50 -0.40
N ALA A 767 -18.77 10.61 0.92
CA ALA A 767 -19.95 11.20 1.59
C ALA A 767 -20.08 12.70 1.25
N HIS A 768 -18.97 13.43 1.22
CA HIS A 768 -18.95 14.82 0.82
C HIS A 768 -19.19 15.00 -0.68
N ILE A 769 -18.65 14.10 -1.51
CA ILE A 769 -18.97 14.06 -2.95
C ILE A 769 -20.48 13.85 -3.14
N ALA A 770 -21.11 12.92 -2.39
CA ALA A 770 -22.57 12.69 -2.43
C ALA A 770 -23.37 13.95 -2.08
N GLY A 771 -22.94 14.70 -1.05
CA GLY A 771 -23.51 15.99 -0.71
C GLY A 771 -23.43 17.02 -1.85
N ASN A 772 -22.29 17.09 -2.55
CA ASN A 772 -22.09 17.99 -3.69
C ASN A 772 -22.87 17.57 -4.95
N VAL A 773 -23.10 16.27 -5.15
CA VAL A 773 -24.06 15.79 -6.16
C VAL A 773 -25.44 16.35 -5.84
N GLY A 774 -25.91 16.21 -4.59
CA GLY A 774 -27.21 16.75 -4.17
C GLY A 774 -27.33 18.28 -4.34
N ARG A 775 -26.27 19.03 -4.05
CA ARG A 775 -26.21 20.48 -4.33
C ARG A 775 -26.34 20.80 -5.81
N SER A 776 -25.81 19.96 -6.69
CA SER A 776 -25.97 20.12 -8.14
C SER A 776 -27.43 19.99 -8.58
N PHE A 777 -28.30 19.42 -7.75
CA PHE A 777 -29.76 19.36 -7.94
C PHE A 777 -30.53 20.36 -7.05
N ASN A 778 -29.84 21.35 -6.48
CA ASN A 778 -30.37 22.32 -5.52
C ASN A 778 -30.97 21.66 -4.27
N GLY A 779 -30.40 20.53 -3.82
CA GLY A 779 -30.87 19.81 -2.64
C GLY A 779 -32.19 19.06 -2.84
N ARG A 780 -32.66 18.90 -4.08
CA ARG A 780 -33.97 18.29 -4.38
C ARG A 780 -33.95 16.78 -4.63
N ILE A 781 -32.78 16.14 -4.57
CA ILE A 781 -32.73 14.66 -4.66
C ILE A 781 -33.33 14.04 -3.40
N GLY A 782 -33.89 12.84 -3.56
CA GLY A 782 -34.66 12.16 -2.52
C GLY A 782 -33.88 11.86 -1.25
N ARG A 783 -32.64 11.38 -1.36
CA ARG A 783 -31.82 11.02 -0.20
C ARG A 783 -30.31 11.14 -0.44
N VAL A 784 -29.60 11.61 0.58
CA VAL A 784 -28.13 11.45 0.69
C VAL A 784 -27.79 10.67 1.96
N THR A 785 -26.95 9.62 1.83
CA THR A 785 -26.43 8.89 3.00
C THR A 785 -24.93 9.07 3.12
N GLY A 786 -24.48 9.61 4.26
CA GLY A 786 -23.07 9.75 4.60
C GLY A 786 -22.58 8.59 5.46
N LEU A 787 -21.75 7.72 4.90
CA LEU A 787 -21.14 6.59 5.62
C LEU A 787 -19.77 7.04 6.15
N ASP A 788 -19.70 7.32 7.45
CA ASP A 788 -18.55 7.90 8.14
C ASP A 788 -17.92 9.07 7.36
N PRO A 789 -18.63 10.21 7.22
CA PRO A 789 -18.15 11.36 6.46
C PRO A 789 -16.76 11.79 6.91
N ALA A 790 -15.86 12.15 6.00
CA ALA A 790 -14.46 12.39 6.36
C ALA A 790 -14.28 13.62 7.28
N HIS A 791 -13.51 13.46 8.36
CA HIS A 791 -13.16 14.58 9.24
C HIS A 791 -11.97 15.42 8.77
N PRO A 792 -10.83 14.82 8.34
CA PRO A 792 -9.63 15.61 8.09
C PRO A 792 -9.86 16.68 7.00
N ALA A 793 -9.50 17.93 7.30
CA ALA A 793 -9.66 19.09 6.43
C ALA A 793 -11.12 19.41 6.00
N PHE A 794 -12.10 19.03 6.82
CA PHE A 794 -13.49 19.46 6.71
C PHE A 794 -13.94 20.09 8.03
N ASN A 795 -14.33 21.35 7.99
CA ASN A 795 -14.85 22.07 9.15
C ASN A 795 -16.37 22.20 9.08
N GLU A 796 -16.99 22.42 10.23
CA GLU A 796 -18.41 22.73 10.29
C GLU A 796 -18.75 23.96 9.45
N GLY A 797 -19.74 23.80 8.56
CA GLY A 797 -20.19 24.85 7.64
C GLY A 797 -19.41 24.96 6.33
N ASP A 798 -18.40 24.12 6.07
CA ASP A 798 -17.71 24.06 4.78
C ASP A 798 -18.71 23.88 3.62
N LYS A 799 -18.57 24.66 2.53
CA LYS A 799 -19.57 24.64 1.44
C LYS A 799 -19.68 23.29 0.73
N ASP A 800 -18.64 22.47 0.81
CA ASP A 800 -18.48 21.19 0.13
C ASP A 800 -18.65 19.98 1.05
N TRP A 801 -18.96 20.15 2.34
CA TRP A 801 -19.24 19.01 3.23
C TRP A 801 -20.67 18.46 3.05
N VAL A 802 -21.02 17.34 3.69
CA VAL A 802 -22.40 16.80 3.63
C VAL A 802 -23.23 17.45 4.74
N SER A 803 -24.48 17.82 4.45
CA SER A 803 -25.34 18.57 5.39
C SER A 803 -26.82 18.37 5.06
N PRO A 804 -27.76 18.69 5.97
CA PRO A 804 -29.20 18.58 5.74
C PRO A 804 -29.68 19.29 4.46
N SER A 805 -29.04 20.37 4.03
CA SER A 805 -29.44 21.11 2.81
C SER A 805 -29.08 20.39 1.49
N THR A 806 -28.39 19.25 1.54
CA THR A 806 -27.91 18.56 0.32
C THR A 806 -28.94 17.65 -0.34
N ALA A 807 -30.02 17.29 0.35
CA ALA A 807 -31.11 16.46 -0.17
C ALA A 807 -32.40 16.67 0.63
N LEU A 808 -33.53 16.14 0.14
CA LEU A 808 -34.80 16.15 0.88
C LEU A 808 -34.73 15.37 2.20
N PHE A 809 -33.85 14.37 2.27
CA PHE A 809 -33.54 13.63 3.48
C PHE A 809 -32.05 13.27 3.49
N VAL A 810 -31.40 13.40 4.63
CA VAL A 810 -29.95 13.16 4.79
C VAL A 810 -29.74 12.38 6.06
N ASP A 811 -29.13 11.20 5.95
CA ASP A 811 -28.79 10.37 7.10
C ASP A 811 -27.28 10.08 7.14
N THR A 812 -26.69 10.10 8.34
CA THR A 812 -25.25 9.85 8.50
C THR A 812 -24.98 8.81 9.57
N ILE A 813 -23.94 8.00 9.37
CA ILE A 813 -23.48 6.99 10.32
C ILE A 813 -22.04 7.32 10.69
N HIS A 814 -21.79 7.58 11.97
CA HIS A 814 -20.50 8.01 12.49
C HIS A 814 -19.83 6.88 13.25
N THR A 815 -18.76 6.30 12.72
CA THR A 815 -18.10 5.12 13.32
C THR A 815 -16.63 5.34 13.67
N ALA A 816 -16.02 6.42 13.19
CA ALA A 816 -14.66 6.83 13.53
C ALA A 816 -14.58 8.34 13.84
N GLY A 817 -15.54 8.83 14.63
CA GLY A 817 -15.63 10.25 15.02
C GLY A 817 -14.32 10.80 15.61
N ASN A 818 -14.01 12.07 15.32
CA ASN A 818 -12.80 12.81 15.74
C ASN A 818 -11.46 12.22 15.25
N THR A 819 -11.50 11.28 14.30
CA THR A 819 -10.31 10.67 13.72
C THR A 819 -10.36 10.75 12.19
N LEU A 820 -10.73 9.66 11.51
CA LEU A 820 -10.99 9.63 10.08
C LEU A 820 -12.40 10.12 9.71
N GLY A 821 -13.37 9.95 10.61
CA GLY A 821 -14.77 10.32 10.44
C GLY A 821 -15.19 11.54 11.26
N GLN A 822 -16.18 12.29 10.76
CA GLN A 822 -16.78 13.44 11.43
C GLN A 822 -17.42 13.00 12.74
N MET A 823 -17.29 13.81 13.80
CA MET A 823 -18.07 13.61 15.02
C MET A 823 -19.34 14.48 15.02
N THR A 824 -19.26 15.69 14.46
CA THR A 824 -20.39 16.61 14.37
C THR A 824 -21.55 15.98 13.58
N PRO A 825 -22.81 16.13 14.04
CA PRO A 825 -23.98 15.68 13.30
C PRO A 825 -24.07 16.39 11.95
N THR A 826 -24.19 15.62 10.87
CA THR A 826 -24.17 16.13 9.48
C THR A 826 -25.42 15.77 8.67
N GLY A 827 -26.38 15.06 9.27
CA GLY A 827 -27.64 14.66 8.65
C GLY A 827 -28.87 15.34 9.28
N HIS A 828 -30.02 15.16 8.64
CA HIS A 828 -31.31 15.32 9.32
C HIS A 828 -31.43 14.34 10.49
N VAL A 829 -30.88 13.13 10.28
CA VAL A 829 -30.66 12.12 11.31
C VAL A 829 -29.18 11.67 11.29
N SER A 830 -28.58 11.56 12.46
CA SER A 830 -27.19 11.09 12.61
C SER A 830 -27.11 9.97 13.64
N PHE A 831 -26.51 8.86 13.24
CA PHE A 831 -26.38 7.65 14.04
C PHE A 831 -24.96 7.50 14.58
N TYR A 832 -24.83 7.17 15.87
CA TYR A 832 -23.59 6.99 16.60
C TYR A 832 -23.51 5.58 17.19
N PRO A 833 -23.19 4.55 16.40
CA PRO A 833 -22.98 3.20 16.90
C PRO A 833 -21.89 3.22 17.97
N ASN A 834 -22.19 2.64 19.14
CA ASN A 834 -21.28 2.51 20.27
C ASN A 834 -20.64 3.85 20.70
N GLY A 835 -21.33 4.97 20.48
CA GLY A 835 -20.88 6.32 20.84
C GLY A 835 -20.26 7.09 19.68
N GLY A 836 -19.80 6.41 18.62
CA GLY A 836 -19.31 7.04 17.39
C GLY A 836 -17.78 7.08 17.23
N PRO A 837 -16.99 7.56 18.22
CA PRO A 837 -15.54 7.46 18.17
C PRO A 837 -15.05 6.00 18.16
N PRO A 838 -13.82 5.76 17.67
CA PRO A 838 -13.20 4.45 17.71
C PRO A 838 -12.67 4.13 19.13
N PRO A 839 -12.51 2.84 19.50
CA PRO A 839 -12.77 1.65 18.70
C PRO A 839 -14.25 1.22 18.71
N GLN A 840 -14.77 0.88 17.53
CA GLN A 840 -16.01 0.12 17.43
C GLN A 840 -15.79 -1.34 17.90
N PRO A 841 -16.79 -2.01 18.51
CA PRO A 841 -16.67 -3.39 18.96
C PRO A 841 -16.12 -4.33 17.87
N GLY A 842 -15.16 -5.16 18.23
CA GLY A 842 -14.47 -6.07 17.31
C GLY A 842 -13.30 -5.45 16.55
N CYS A 843 -13.06 -4.15 16.68
CA CYS A 843 -11.82 -3.50 16.24
C CYS A 843 -10.80 -3.57 17.39
N LEU A 844 -9.87 -4.52 17.31
CA LEU A 844 -8.90 -4.80 18.38
C LEU A 844 -7.87 -3.66 18.52
N LEU A 845 -7.56 -3.27 19.77
CA LEU A 845 -6.53 -2.31 20.14
C LEU A 845 -5.12 -2.89 19.94
N ILE A 846 -4.75 -3.12 18.68
CA ILE A 846 -3.42 -3.62 18.28
C ILE A 846 -2.47 -2.44 18.04
N ASP A 847 -2.95 -1.43 17.31
CA ASP A 847 -2.36 -0.10 17.14
C ASP A 847 -3.46 0.90 16.74
N TYR A 848 -3.20 2.20 16.94
CA TYR A 848 -4.21 3.24 16.76
C TYR A 848 -4.80 3.30 15.35
N ALA A 849 -3.97 3.24 14.31
CA ALA A 849 -4.42 3.35 12.93
C ALA A 849 -5.30 2.16 12.52
N THR A 850 -4.94 0.96 12.99
CA THR A 850 -5.67 -0.27 12.72
C THR A 850 -7.10 -0.27 13.26
N PHE A 851 -7.30 0.07 14.54
CA PHE A 851 -8.66 0.06 15.09
C PHE A 851 -9.47 1.24 14.60
N VAL A 852 -8.84 2.39 14.31
CA VAL A 852 -9.48 3.57 13.70
C VAL A 852 -9.95 3.24 12.27
N GLN A 853 -9.11 2.63 11.43
CA GLN A 853 -9.50 2.24 10.06
C GLN A 853 -10.58 1.14 10.07
N CYS A 854 -10.47 0.16 10.98
CA CYS A 854 -11.51 -0.85 11.19
C CYS A 854 -12.84 -0.19 11.56
N SER A 855 -12.81 0.76 12.51
CA SER A 855 -13.96 1.54 12.94
C SER A 855 -14.51 2.37 11.78
N HIS A 856 -13.65 2.98 10.98
CA HIS A 856 -14.01 3.78 9.80
C HIS A 856 -14.74 2.99 8.72
N LEU A 857 -14.44 1.70 8.60
CA LEU A 857 -15.10 0.78 7.68
C LEU A 857 -16.39 0.17 8.26
N ARG A 858 -16.74 0.42 9.54
CA ARG A 858 -17.97 -0.11 10.13
C ARG A 858 -19.22 0.51 9.54
N ALA A 859 -19.24 1.81 9.24
CA ALA A 859 -20.41 2.46 8.65
C ALA A 859 -20.94 1.75 7.38
N PRO A 860 -20.13 1.48 6.33
CA PRO A 860 -20.64 0.75 5.15
C PRO A 860 -21.01 -0.70 5.44
N ILE A 861 -20.34 -1.36 6.40
CA ILE A 861 -20.66 -2.74 6.79
C ILE A 861 -22.01 -2.81 7.51
N PHE A 862 -22.25 -1.91 8.47
CA PHE A 862 -23.51 -1.81 9.19
C PHE A 862 -24.66 -1.43 8.25
N TYR A 863 -24.42 -0.50 7.34
CA TYR A 863 -25.40 -0.17 6.31
C TYR A 863 -25.74 -1.39 5.44
N ALA A 864 -24.74 -2.14 4.96
CA ALA A 864 -24.99 -3.34 4.16
C ALA A 864 -25.82 -4.39 4.92
N GLU A 865 -25.54 -4.61 6.21
CA GLU A 865 -26.34 -5.48 7.06
C GLU A 865 -27.78 -4.98 7.23
N SER A 866 -27.98 -3.67 7.34
CA SER A 866 -29.32 -3.07 7.45
C SER A 866 -30.22 -3.32 6.23
N ILE A 867 -29.63 -3.51 5.05
CA ILE A 867 -30.38 -3.81 3.82
C ILE A 867 -30.98 -5.22 3.91
N ILE A 868 -30.20 -6.18 4.44
CA ILE A 868 -30.62 -7.57 4.62
C ILE A 868 -31.54 -7.69 5.84
N HIS A 869 -31.28 -6.91 6.89
CA HIS A 869 -31.98 -6.95 8.16
C HIS A 869 -32.44 -5.54 8.57
N PRO A 870 -33.63 -5.08 8.11
CA PRO A 870 -34.10 -3.70 8.31
C PRO A 870 -34.23 -3.26 9.76
N LYS A 871 -34.37 -4.21 10.70
CA LYS A 871 -34.52 -3.96 12.13
C LYS A 871 -33.26 -4.27 12.95
N ALA A 872 -32.11 -4.48 12.29
CA ALA A 872 -30.86 -4.90 12.95
C ALA A 872 -30.31 -3.85 13.93
N PHE A 873 -30.48 -2.57 13.64
CA PHE A 873 -29.87 -1.46 14.38
C PHE A 873 -30.92 -0.47 14.90
N PRO A 874 -31.63 -0.80 15.99
CA PRO A 874 -32.59 0.12 16.61
C PRO A 874 -31.84 1.21 17.39
N GLY A 875 -31.75 2.41 16.82
CA GLY A 875 -31.20 3.59 17.47
C GLY A 875 -32.22 4.21 18.42
N VAL A 876 -31.81 4.50 19.65
CA VAL A 876 -32.58 5.33 20.59
C VAL A 876 -32.17 6.78 20.42
N LYS A 877 -33.14 7.70 20.45
CA LYS A 877 -32.82 9.13 20.41
C LYS A 877 -32.05 9.52 21.66
N CYS A 878 -30.91 10.16 21.46
CA CYS A 878 -30.06 10.63 22.54
C CYS A 878 -29.40 11.94 22.11
N ASP A 879 -29.32 12.89 23.03
CA ASP A 879 -28.71 14.19 22.77
C ASP A 879 -27.21 14.04 22.43
N PHE A 880 -26.71 14.87 21.50
CA PHE A 880 -25.33 14.76 21.00
C PHE A 880 -24.28 15.02 22.09
N ASP A 881 -24.53 15.97 22.99
CA ASP A 881 -23.63 16.25 24.11
C ASP A 881 -23.62 15.07 25.09
N THR A 882 -24.75 14.37 25.22
CA THR A 882 -24.83 13.14 26.02
C THR A 882 -24.05 12.00 25.37
N ILE A 883 -24.21 11.77 24.06
CA ILE A 883 -23.46 10.74 23.31
C ILE A 883 -21.94 10.96 23.39
N THR A 884 -21.49 12.22 23.35
CA THR A 884 -20.06 12.57 23.35
C THR A 884 -19.42 12.56 24.73
N ASN A 885 -20.14 12.97 25.78
CA ASN A 885 -19.57 13.14 27.11
C ASN A 885 -19.87 11.96 28.06
N ASP A 886 -21.05 11.36 27.97
CA ASP A 886 -21.47 10.27 28.85
C ASP A 886 -22.58 9.41 28.22
N VAL A 887 -22.17 8.45 27.38
CA VAL A 887 -23.09 7.59 26.63
C VAL A 887 -23.95 6.69 27.52
N GLU A 888 -23.58 6.49 28.79
CA GLU A 888 -24.36 5.69 29.74
C GLU A 888 -25.67 6.39 30.15
N GLN A 889 -25.77 7.72 29.95
CA GLN A 889 -26.98 8.49 30.19
C GLN A 889 -27.98 8.42 29.03
N CYS A 890 -27.61 7.83 27.89
CA CYS A 890 -28.56 7.60 26.80
C CYS A 890 -29.66 6.61 27.23
N PRO A 891 -30.93 6.82 26.83
CA PRO A 891 -32.03 5.92 27.20
C PRO A 891 -31.77 4.47 26.79
N SER A 892 -32.28 3.51 27.56
CA SER A 892 -32.28 2.11 27.11
C SER A 892 -33.31 1.90 25.99
N LEU A 893 -33.12 0.86 25.16
CA LEU A 893 -34.08 0.53 24.10
C LEU A 893 -35.49 0.23 24.66
N ARG A 894 -35.58 -0.26 25.89
CA ARG A 894 -36.86 -0.59 26.55
C ARG A 894 -37.60 0.64 27.07
N ASP A 895 -36.85 1.68 27.42
CA ASP A 895 -37.37 2.90 28.05
C ASP A 895 -37.59 4.02 27.04
N SER A 896 -37.10 3.88 25.80
CA SER A 896 -37.27 4.86 24.74
C SER A 896 -38.55 4.66 23.94
N THR A 897 -39.32 5.73 23.76
CA THR A 897 -40.45 5.79 22.82
C THR A 897 -40.06 6.37 21.45
N ASP A 898 -38.86 6.93 21.31
CA ASP A 898 -38.35 7.55 20.08
C ASP A 898 -37.17 6.71 19.55
N ILE A 899 -37.49 5.80 18.64
CA ILE A 899 -36.57 4.81 18.07
C ILE A 899 -36.54 4.97 16.54
N ALA A 900 -35.33 5.13 15.98
CA ALA A 900 -35.10 5.11 14.55
C ALA A 900 -34.19 3.93 14.19
N TYR A 901 -34.59 3.14 13.19
CA TYR A 901 -33.77 2.04 12.70
C TYR A 901 -32.74 2.58 11.70
N MET A 902 -31.46 2.42 12.03
CA MET A 902 -30.36 2.87 11.19
C MET A 902 -30.26 2.04 9.91
N GLY A 903 -30.08 2.73 8.77
CA GLY A 903 -29.72 2.11 7.50
C GLY A 903 -30.72 2.33 6.37
N GLU A 904 -30.85 1.38 5.46
CA GLU A 904 -31.62 1.52 4.21
C GLU A 904 -33.08 1.93 4.44
N PHE A 905 -33.73 1.36 5.44
CA PHE A 905 -35.16 1.54 5.71
C PHE A 905 -35.46 2.52 6.86
N VAL A 906 -34.55 3.44 7.13
CA VAL A 906 -34.76 4.50 8.13
C VAL A 906 -36.02 5.32 7.82
N ASP A 907 -36.79 5.68 8.84
CA ASP A 907 -37.95 6.57 8.69
C ASP A 907 -37.46 7.97 8.30
N ARG A 908 -37.92 8.46 7.14
CA ARG A 908 -37.54 9.78 6.61
C ARG A 908 -38.08 10.95 7.44
N LYS A 909 -38.97 10.69 8.41
CA LYS A 909 -39.41 11.68 9.40
C LYS A 909 -38.50 11.75 10.64
N ALA A 910 -37.59 10.78 10.81
CA ALA A 910 -36.66 10.78 11.92
C ALA A 910 -35.75 12.01 11.85
N THR A 911 -35.58 12.66 12.99
CA THR A 911 -34.70 13.82 13.14
C THR A 911 -33.91 13.75 14.44
N GLY A 912 -32.70 14.32 14.42
CA GLY A 912 -31.79 14.38 15.56
C GLY A 912 -30.78 13.24 15.60
N THR A 913 -30.17 13.05 16.76
CA THR A 913 -29.07 12.09 16.98
C THR A 913 -29.56 10.81 17.67
N TYR A 914 -29.03 9.67 17.23
CA TYR A 914 -29.42 8.35 17.72
C TYR A 914 -28.21 7.51 18.07
N PHE A 915 -28.31 6.77 19.16
CA PHE A 915 -27.28 5.88 19.67
C PHE A 915 -27.77 4.43 19.69
N PHE A 916 -26.88 3.46 19.48
CA PHE A 916 -27.15 2.04 19.73
C PHE A 916 -25.86 1.26 19.91
N LEU A 917 -25.97 0.06 20.48
CA LEU A 917 -24.86 -0.86 20.66
C LEU A 917 -24.84 -1.95 19.58
N THR A 918 -23.64 -2.40 19.20
CA THR A 918 -23.45 -3.51 18.25
C THR A 918 -22.70 -4.68 18.88
N TYR A 919 -22.73 -5.84 18.22
CA TYR A 919 -21.80 -6.93 18.52
C TYR A 919 -20.41 -6.67 17.94
N SER A 920 -19.41 -7.42 18.39
CA SER A 920 -18.04 -7.36 17.87
C SER A 920 -17.82 -8.16 16.58
N VAL A 921 -18.71 -9.11 16.28
CA VAL A 921 -18.68 -9.99 15.10
C VAL A 921 -20.03 -9.99 14.38
N PRO A 922 -20.09 -10.27 13.06
CA PRO A 922 -21.36 -10.32 12.35
C PRO A 922 -22.23 -11.52 12.79
N PRO A 923 -23.57 -11.39 12.75
CA PRO A 923 -24.32 -10.16 12.49
C PRO A 923 -24.11 -9.13 13.62
N PHE A 924 -23.84 -7.89 13.26
CA PHE A 924 -23.46 -6.84 14.20
C PHE A 924 -24.67 -6.22 14.90
N GLY A 925 -25.82 -6.22 14.23
CA GLY A 925 -27.06 -5.68 14.78
C GLY A 925 -27.61 -6.53 15.91
N LYS A 926 -28.02 -5.89 17.00
CA LYS A 926 -28.63 -6.56 18.15
C LYS A 926 -30.13 -6.79 17.99
N GLY A 927 -30.78 -6.10 17.06
CA GLY A 927 -32.22 -6.17 16.84
C GLY A 927 -33.07 -5.64 18.01
N ALA A 928 -34.39 -5.68 17.86
CA ALA A 928 -35.35 -5.15 18.84
C ALA A 928 -35.67 -6.10 20.02
N ARG A 929 -34.96 -7.24 20.18
CA ARG A 929 -35.28 -8.30 21.16
C ARG A 929 -34.39 -8.31 22.41
N PHE A 930 -33.61 -7.27 22.66
CA PHE A 930 -32.78 -7.14 23.86
C PHE A 930 -33.12 -5.89 24.67
#